data_AF-A0A969KHH3-F1
#
_entry.id   AF-A0A969KHH3-F1
#
_cell.length_a   1.000
_cell.length_b   1.000
_cell.length_c   1.000
_cell.angle_alpha   90.00
_cell.angle_beta   90.00
_cell.angle_gamma   90.00
#
_symmetry.space_group_name_H-M   'P 1'
#
loop_
_entity.id
_entity.type
_entity.pdbx_description
1 polymer ?
#
loop_
_entity_poly.entity_id
_entity_poly.type
_entity_poly.pdbx_seq_one_letter_code
_entity_poly.pdbx_strand_id
1 'polypeptide(L)'
;MVQAASGVNETHAANRSNHRSIWPNGHGHGRQHRLGAVTGEAGQQPVHFEGRPRPYAFERRVAGLSEELRRAQVHAVALLVEGQLGELGALFVAQRHDILRTAFIRLGLDNDYNYYEYEIPLTMTPRGTSPRGTPNDDEEYKAQVWLEENSFDMDLKQFIALKVARDQAGAALQLPYELIDEEKPNNAYRIVGNPDLGLVEGMMIGVRNTKDDGATHCAEVWVNELRVNGFDERGGYAGRARMDMTLADFGQVTVSGNYTSIGWGSLEQRVAERAREEVLQYDVAGSFQLDKFLPKKYGIRLPIYAQYSQTLRTPEYDPYKFDIPLKELVAAQADPMVRDSLREQAQTITTIKSVNMTNIRKERTNTDKKPRPWNVENVSVTGAYSETTRSDPTIQTDAVRQYRGGLDYGYSTQPNYVTPFQNIIKSQSKYVKIIKDFNFNPFPNSINFNTGINRRFAETTYRFAGDAENATWFDKRFMWDRVYGVNWNMARSLNINFNATNNAVIDEPVGRLDTPEKQDSVLNNIRNFGRNKNYTHTFTASYTLPFKKIPPLDWINVKATYNANYGWSAAALNVDSLGNTILNGNARQLNADLDFEQLYNKSEYLKKINSNAKNAPKMDDELREEKKNLDLNQAIKKKKKRRKRKKNQLRLQEQSSDR
;
A
#
# COMPACT_ATOMS: atom_id res chain seq x y z
N MET A 1 11.78 46.02 -1.23
CA MET A 1 10.83 46.57 -2.23
C MET A 1 11.12 45.84 -3.55
N VAL A 2 10.28 44.89 -3.94
CA VAL A 2 10.44 44.10 -5.17
C VAL A 2 9.97 44.98 -6.34
N GLN A 3 10.85 45.28 -7.30
CA GLN A 3 10.47 45.93 -8.57
C GLN A 3 10.49 44.89 -9.70
N ALA A 4 9.51 44.98 -10.60
CA ALA A 4 9.28 44.03 -11.67
C ALA A 4 10.50 43.87 -12.59
N ALA A 5 11.02 42.64 -12.70
CA ALA A 5 11.87 42.23 -13.79
C ALA A 5 10.98 41.84 -14.98
N SER A 6 11.35 42.26 -16.19
CA SER A 6 10.70 41.88 -17.43
C SER A 6 11.58 40.88 -18.19
N GLY A 7 10.98 39.80 -18.70
CA GLY A 7 11.66 38.88 -19.59
C GLY A 7 11.95 39.54 -20.93
N VAL A 8 13.18 39.42 -21.43
CA VAL A 8 13.56 39.94 -22.74
C VAL A 8 13.41 38.82 -23.76
N ASN A 9 12.53 38.98 -24.75
CA ASN A 9 12.33 38.00 -25.82
C ASN A 9 13.14 38.42 -27.05
N GLU A 10 14.09 37.58 -27.49
CA GLU A 10 15.02 37.91 -28.58
C GLU A 10 14.32 38.25 -29.91
N THR A 11 13.15 37.64 -30.17
CA THR A 11 12.33 37.94 -31.37
C THR A 11 11.88 39.41 -31.45
N HIS A 12 11.83 40.11 -30.31
CA HIS A 12 11.50 41.54 -30.23
C HIS A 12 12.69 42.43 -29.84
N ALA A 13 13.75 41.89 -29.23
CA ALA A 13 14.84 42.65 -28.62
C ALA A 13 16.12 42.78 -29.47
N ALA A 14 16.16 42.21 -30.68
CA ALA A 14 17.30 42.21 -31.58
C ALA A 14 17.80 43.60 -32.09
N ASN A 15 17.18 44.70 -31.65
CA ASN A 15 17.42 46.07 -32.13
C ASN A 15 17.68 47.10 -30.99
N ARG A 16 18.26 46.71 -29.85
CA ARG A 16 18.72 47.67 -28.81
C ARG A 16 20.03 48.37 -29.20
N SER A 17 20.25 49.60 -28.72
CA SER A 17 21.31 50.54 -29.16
C SER A 17 22.73 50.18 -28.74
N ASN A 18 22.93 49.39 -27.67
CA ASN A 18 24.26 49.06 -27.15
C ASN A 18 24.80 47.71 -27.65
N HIS A 19 24.06 46.60 -27.47
CA HIS A 19 24.39 45.27 -28.01
C HIS A 19 23.12 44.44 -28.29
N ARG A 20 23.21 43.49 -29.23
CA ARG A 20 22.12 42.53 -29.54
C ARG A 20 22.12 41.37 -28.53
N SER A 21 20.94 40.92 -28.11
CA SER A 21 20.76 39.69 -27.31
C SER A 21 21.15 38.47 -28.15
N ILE A 22 22.07 37.66 -27.61
CA ILE A 22 22.74 36.56 -28.31
C ILE A 22 23.00 35.40 -27.34
N TRP A 23 22.90 34.18 -27.87
CA TRP A 23 23.12 32.90 -27.18
C TRP A 23 24.56 32.70 -26.68
N PRO A 24 24.78 32.08 -25.50
CA PRO A 24 26.11 31.71 -25.00
C PRO A 24 26.88 30.66 -25.83
N ASN A 25 28.19 30.49 -25.57
CA ASN A 25 29.07 29.46 -26.18
C ASN A 25 28.94 28.05 -25.52
N GLY A 26 29.29 26.97 -26.27
CA GLY A 26 29.19 25.49 -26.03
C GLY A 26 29.08 24.93 -24.58
N HIS A 27 28.49 23.77 -24.25
CA HIS A 27 28.26 22.47 -24.90
C HIS A 27 26.76 22.11 -24.90
N GLY A 28 26.17 21.80 -26.07
CA GLY A 28 24.77 21.40 -26.19
C GLY A 28 23.78 22.49 -26.62
N HIS A 29 24.27 23.71 -26.89
CA HIS A 29 23.49 24.83 -27.43
C HIS A 29 23.16 24.66 -28.93
N GLY A 30 22.66 23.49 -29.32
CA GLY A 30 21.98 23.33 -30.59
C GLY A 30 20.60 23.95 -30.50
N ARG A 31 20.13 24.63 -31.57
CA ARG A 31 18.71 25.00 -31.71
C ARG A 31 17.88 23.76 -31.36
N GLN A 32 16.89 23.88 -30.46
CA GLN A 32 15.99 22.76 -30.18
C GLN A 32 15.18 22.45 -31.45
N HIS A 33 15.69 21.56 -32.29
CA HIS A 33 15.01 21.13 -33.50
C HIS A 33 13.86 20.19 -33.11
N ARG A 34 12.64 20.72 -33.08
CA ARG A 34 11.43 19.90 -33.13
C ARG A 34 11.12 19.57 -34.59
N LEU A 35 11.10 18.28 -34.92
CA LEU A 35 10.53 17.80 -36.18
C LEU A 35 9.00 17.85 -36.07
N GLY A 36 8.40 18.87 -36.68
CA GLY A 36 6.95 19.01 -36.80
C GLY A 36 6.56 20.30 -37.52
N ALA A 37 5.76 20.16 -38.58
CA ALA A 37 5.18 21.30 -39.32
C ALA A 37 4.41 22.20 -38.34
N VAL A 38 4.62 23.52 -38.45
CA VAL A 38 4.20 24.63 -37.55
C VAL A 38 5.41 25.14 -36.73
N THR A 39 6.21 25.97 -37.40
CA THR A 39 7.37 26.67 -36.84
C THR A 39 6.93 27.86 -35.98
N GLY A 40 6.93 27.67 -34.66
CA GLY A 40 7.18 28.74 -33.70
C GLY A 40 8.47 28.39 -32.97
N GLU A 41 9.49 29.26 -33.08
CA GLU A 41 10.74 29.11 -32.32
C GLU A 41 10.43 29.18 -30.81
N ALA A 42 10.95 28.25 -30.02
CA ALA A 42 10.92 28.36 -28.57
C ALA A 42 11.94 29.41 -28.15
N GLY A 43 11.49 30.58 -27.71
CA GLY A 43 12.37 31.66 -27.23
C GLY A 43 12.93 31.35 -25.84
N GLN A 44 14.25 31.51 -25.66
CA GLN A 44 14.84 31.70 -24.33
C GLN A 44 14.63 33.17 -23.89
N GLN A 45 14.38 33.39 -22.60
CA GLN A 45 14.19 34.72 -22.02
C GLN A 45 15.20 34.94 -20.89
N PRO A 46 16.28 35.71 -21.10
CA PRO A 46 17.12 36.15 -20.00
C PRO A 46 16.35 37.10 -19.07
N VAL A 47 16.72 37.07 -17.79
CA VAL A 47 16.21 38.00 -16.78
C VAL A 47 17.10 39.24 -16.78
N HIS A 48 16.49 40.41 -16.94
CA HIS A 48 17.18 41.69 -17.02
C HIS A 48 16.98 42.53 -15.75
N PHE A 49 18.08 43.09 -15.23
CA PHE A 49 18.07 44.06 -14.15
C PHE A 49 18.38 45.48 -14.68
N GLU A 50 17.37 46.36 -14.76
CA GLU A 50 17.56 47.77 -15.19
C GLU A 50 17.59 48.75 -14.00
N GLY A 51 18.73 49.41 -13.78
CA GLY A 51 18.94 50.36 -12.69
C GLY A 51 18.50 51.80 -13.01
N ARG A 52 17.67 52.41 -12.15
CA ARG A 52 17.65 53.89 -12.03
C ARG A 52 18.80 54.34 -11.12
N PRO A 53 19.48 55.46 -11.44
CA PRO A 53 20.64 55.96 -10.73
C PRO A 53 20.40 56.11 -9.21
N ARG A 54 21.27 55.56 -8.35
CA ARG A 54 21.27 55.81 -6.89
C ARG A 54 22.69 56.08 -6.33
N PRO A 55 22.83 56.98 -5.33
CA PRO A 55 24.13 57.46 -4.85
C PRO A 55 24.76 56.66 -3.69
N TYR A 56 24.17 55.55 -3.24
CA TYR A 56 24.64 54.76 -2.08
C TYR A 56 24.70 53.26 -2.40
N ALA A 57 25.37 52.47 -1.55
CA ALA A 57 25.33 51.01 -1.59
C ALA A 57 23.89 50.50 -1.70
N PHE A 58 23.63 49.65 -2.69
CA PHE A 58 22.30 49.15 -2.97
C PHE A 58 22.35 47.68 -3.39
N GLU A 59 21.25 46.99 -3.14
CA GLU A 59 21.03 45.60 -3.53
C GLU A 59 19.74 45.51 -4.34
N ARG A 60 19.80 44.88 -5.51
CA ARG A 60 18.63 44.57 -6.35
C ARG A 60 18.50 43.07 -6.50
N ARG A 61 17.26 42.56 -6.44
CA ARG A 61 16.96 41.15 -6.26
C ARG A 61 15.79 40.71 -7.14
N VAL A 62 15.86 39.52 -7.72
CA VAL A 62 14.73 38.77 -8.30
C VAL A 62 14.67 37.41 -7.62
N ALA A 63 13.48 37.00 -7.18
CA ALA A 63 13.27 35.73 -6.48
C ALA A 63 12.35 34.82 -7.30
N GLY A 64 12.71 33.54 -7.37
CA GLY A 64 11.92 32.47 -8.00
C GLY A 64 11.76 31.27 -7.08
N LEU A 65 10.69 30.50 -7.26
CA LEU A 65 10.44 29.24 -6.54
C LEU A 65 11.13 28.10 -7.28
N SER A 66 11.92 27.27 -6.59
CA SER A 66 12.60 26.11 -7.19
C SER A 66 11.97 24.80 -6.74
N GLU A 67 11.17 24.15 -7.60
CA GLU A 67 10.69 22.78 -7.36
C GLU A 67 11.77 21.72 -7.71
N GLU A 68 12.69 22.02 -8.64
CA GLU A 68 13.60 21.01 -9.23
C GLU A 68 14.88 20.74 -8.42
N LEU A 69 15.39 21.72 -7.65
CA LEU A 69 16.57 21.54 -6.78
C LEU A 69 16.33 20.57 -5.62
N ARG A 70 15.06 20.34 -5.27
CA ARG A 70 14.63 19.48 -4.15
C ARG A 70 15.06 18.01 -4.28
N ARG A 71 15.53 17.58 -5.47
CA ARG A 71 15.77 16.16 -5.78
C ARG A 71 17.02 15.84 -6.62
N ALA A 72 17.89 16.81 -6.90
CA ALA A 72 19.11 16.57 -7.67
C ALA A 72 20.35 16.59 -6.77
N GLN A 73 21.19 15.55 -6.82
CA GLN A 73 22.58 15.66 -6.38
C GLN A 73 23.32 16.45 -7.47
N VAL A 74 23.63 17.70 -7.14
CA VAL A 74 24.26 18.67 -8.04
C VAL A 74 25.67 18.92 -7.53
N HIS A 75 26.67 18.77 -8.39
CA HIS A 75 28.04 19.11 -8.03
C HIS A 75 28.36 20.59 -8.28
N ALA A 76 27.77 21.19 -9.32
CA ALA A 76 27.97 22.60 -9.62
C ALA A 76 26.71 23.26 -10.15
N VAL A 77 26.47 24.51 -9.79
CA VAL A 77 25.45 25.34 -10.44
C VAL A 77 26.17 26.35 -11.29
N ALA A 78 25.90 26.34 -12.60
CA ALA A 78 26.44 27.31 -13.53
C ALA A 78 25.36 28.30 -13.95
N LEU A 79 25.68 29.59 -13.89
CA LEU A 79 24.83 30.69 -14.34
C LEU A 79 25.68 31.69 -15.10
N LEU A 80 25.26 32.06 -16.30
CA LEU A 80 25.96 33.04 -17.12
C LEU A 80 25.41 34.43 -16.83
N VAL A 81 26.30 35.37 -16.51
CA VAL A 81 25.93 36.75 -16.21
C VAL A 81 26.72 37.69 -17.10
N GLU A 82 26.06 38.67 -17.69
CA GLU A 82 26.66 39.74 -18.47
C GLU A 82 26.33 41.09 -17.82
N GLY A 83 27.28 42.02 -17.76
CA GLY A 83 27.08 43.38 -17.27
C GLY A 83 27.41 44.43 -18.33
N GLN A 84 26.49 45.39 -18.53
CA GLN A 84 26.58 46.51 -19.47
C GLN A 84 26.38 47.85 -18.76
N LEU A 85 27.02 48.92 -19.24
CA LEU A 85 26.87 50.28 -18.72
C LEU A 85 25.66 51.01 -19.32
N GLY A 86 24.78 51.58 -18.49
CA GLY A 86 23.60 52.34 -18.93
C GLY A 86 23.90 53.66 -19.66
N GLU A 87 22.96 54.16 -20.48
CA GLU A 87 23.08 55.45 -21.16
C GLU A 87 22.85 56.64 -20.21
N LEU A 88 23.80 57.57 -20.16
CA LEU A 88 23.61 58.93 -19.66
C LEU A 88 23.75 59.90 -20.83
N GLY A 89 22.77 60.78 -21.00
CA GLY A 89 22.82 61.85 -21.99
C GLY A 89 24.04 62.77 -21.78
N ALA A 90 24.81 62.93 -22.85
CA ALA A 90 25.81 63.95 -23.18
C ALA A 90 26.75 64.50 -22.07
N LEU A 91 28.04 64.50 -22.44
CA LEU A 91 29.20 65.16 -21.79
C LEU A 91 29.70 64.51 -20.48
N PHE A 92 30.66 63.58 -20.62
CA PHE A 92 32.04 63.70 -20.15
C PHE A 92 32.76 62.38 -20.45
N VAL A 93 33.76 62.42 -21.32
CA VAL A 93 34.72 61.33 -21.49
C VAL A 93 35.63 61.32 -20.28
N ALA A 94 35.50 60.30 -19.43
CA ALA A 94 36.57 59.87 -18.55
C ALA A 94 36.55 58.34 -18.50
N GLN A 95 37.61 57.73 -19.04
CA GLN A 95 37.97 56.34 -18.76
C GLN A 95 38.01 56.13 -17.24
N ARG A 96 37.02 55.44 -16.68
CA ARG A 96 37.13 54.78 -15.37
C ARG A 96 36.39 53.45 -15.42
N HIS A 97 37.16 52.39 -15.21
CA HIS A 97 36.86 50.98 -15.43
C HIS A 97 36.13 50.29 -14.26
N ASP A 98 35.36 50.98 -13.42
CA ASP A 98 35.18 50.43 -12.06
C ASP A 98 33.83 50.77 -11.42
N ILE A 99 32.73 50.36 -12.08
CA ILE A 99 31.39 50.80 -11.68
C ILE A 99 30.31 49.72 -11.86
N LEU A 100 30.24 48.86 -10.84
CA LEU A 100 29.26 47.81 -10.43
C LEU A 100 29.99 46.48 -10.30
N ARG A 101 30.34 46.13 -9.06
CA ARG A 101 31.45 45.20 -8.84
C ARG A 101 31.06 43.79 -8.53
N THR A 102 29.89 43.45 -7.98
CA THR A 102 29.59 42.05 -7.67
C THR A 102 28.16 41.64 -8.01
N ALA A 103 28.02 40.41 -8.48
CA ALA A 103 26.77 39.69 -8.56
C ALA A 103 26.77 38.58 -7.50
N PHE A 104 25.59 38.24 -6.99
CA PHE A 104 25.45 37.15 -6.04
C PHE A 104 24.21 36.30 -6.33
N ILE A 105 24.30 35.03 -5.95
CA ILE A 105 23.18 34.08 -5.93
C ILE A 105 22.99 33.63 -4.49
N ARG A 106 21.74 33.69 -4.01
CA ARG A 106 21.29 33.10 -2.76
C ARG A 106 20.43 31.87 -3.00
N LEU A 107 20.67 30.84 -2.19
CA LEU A 107 19.94 29.58 -2.20
C LEU A 107 19.56 29.21 -0.76
N GLY A 108 18.29 28.93 -0.49
CA GLY A 108 17.89 28.46 0.83
C GLY A 108 16.39 28.37 1.04
N LEU A 109 16.01 28.29 2.32
CA LEU A 109 14.62 28.32 2.77
C LEU A 109 14.03 29.73 2.59
N ASP A 110 14.84 30.75 2.84
CA ASP A 110 14.48 32.15 2.69
C ASP A 110 15.67 32.94 2.15
N ASN A 111 15.52 34.25 1.97
CA ASN A 111 16.55 35.11 1.38
C ASN A 111 17.24 36.07 2.38
N ASP A 112 16.82 36.05 3.65
CA ASP A 112 17.20 37.07 4.63
C ASP A 112 17.80 36.48 5.92
N TYR A 113 17.36 35.30 6.33
CA TYR A 113 17.75 34.65 7.58
C TYR A 113 18.38 33.26 7.40
N ASN A 114 18.05 32.51 6.35
CA ASN A 114 18.54 31.15 6.11
C ASN A 114 18.89 30.95 4.63
N TYR A 115 20.11 31.35 4.25
CA TYR A 115 20.60 31.22 2.88
C TYR A 115 22.11 30.93 2.80
N TYR A 116 22.46 30.22 1.74
CA TYR A 116 23.81 30.16 1.17
C TYR A 116 23.93 31.27 0.12
N GLU A 117 25.05 31.98 0.07
CA GLU A 117 25.32 33.03 -0.92
C GLU A 117 26.66 32.78 -1.59
N TYR A 118 26.70 32.77 -2.93
CA TYR A 118 27.94 32.85 -3.70
C TYR A 118 28.01 34.22 -4.36
N GLU A 119 29.12 34.94 -4.15
CA GLU A 119 29.36 36.27 -4.71
C GLU A 119 30.57 36.23 -5.65
N ILE A 120 30.42 36.81 -6.84
CA ILE A 120 31.49 36.98 -7.83
C ILE A 120 31.65 38.45 -8.20
N PRO A 121 32.86 38.91 -8.55
CA PRO A 121 33.02 40.22 -9.14
C PRO A 121 32.60 40.24 -10.61
N LEU A 122 31.95 41.33 -11.05
CA LEU A 122 31.55 41.52 -12.44
C LEU A 122 32.59 42.35 -13.21
N THR A 123 33.05 41.82 -14.33
CA THR A 123 33.79 42.53 -15.37
C THR A 123 32.82 43.06 -16.42
N MET A 124 32.82 44.36 -16.67
CA MET A 124 31.93 44.99 -17.67
C MET A 124 32.47 44.80 -19.09
N THR A 125 31.58 44.56 -20.04
CA THR A 125 31.96 44.49 -21.46
C THR A 125 32.48 45.86 -21.94
N PRO A 126 33.65 45.95 -22.60
CA PRO A 126 34.21 47.22 -23.05
C PRO A 126 33.28 47.98 -24.02
N ARG A 127 33.08 49.28 -23.80
CA ARG A 127 32.32 50.14 -24.73
C ARG A 127 33.11 50.36 -26.03
N GLY A 128 32.48 50.11 -27.17
CA GLY A 128 33.02 50.44 -28.50
C GLY A 128 33.63 49.26 -29.26
N THR A 129 33.76 48.09 -28.64
CA THR A 129 33.95 46.82 -29.35
C THR A 129 32.59 46.34 -29.83
N SER A 130 32.09 46.89 -30.94
CA SER A 130 31.11 46.13 -31.73
C SER A 130 31.93 45.00 -32.37
N PRO A 131 31.78 43.75 -31.93
CA PRO A 131 32.60 42.66 -32.46
C PRO A 131 32.33 42.58 -33.96
N ARG A 132 33.38 42.53 -34.78
CA ARG A 132 33.24 42.40 -36.24
C ARG A 132 32.75 40.99 -36.55
N GLY A 133 31.44 40.77 -36.62
CA GLY A 133 30.86 39.46 -36.91
C GLY A 133 29.34 39.46 -36.94
N THR A 134 28.74 38.39 -37.46
CA THR A 134 27.30 38.17 -37.39
C THR A 134 26.90 37.66 -36.00
N PRO A 135 25.93 38.30 -35.32
CA PRO A 135 25.51 38.03 -33.93
C PRO A 135 25.35 36.56 -33.52
N ASN A 136 24.89 35.69 -34.41
CA ASN A 136 24.39 34.37 -34.00
C ASN A 136 25.38 33.21 -34.24
N ASP A 137 26.39 33.41 -35.10
CA ASP A 137 27.24 32.32 -35.61
C ASP A 137 28.74 32.49 -35.28
N ASP A 138 29.11 33.57 -34.60
CA ASP A 138 30.51 33.88 -34.26
C ASP A 138 30.79 33.61 -32.76
N GLU A 139 31.58 32.57 -32.47
CA GLU A 139 31.96 32.22 -31.09
C GLU A 139 32.79 33.32 -30.42
N GLU A 140 33.54 34.11 -31.20
CA GLU A 140 34.35 35.22 -30.68
C GLU A 140 33.45 36.37 -30.20
N TYR A 141 32.34 36.63 -30.92
CA TYR A 141 31.33 37.59 -30.48
C TYR A 141 30.69 37.15 -29.16
N LYS A 142 30.29 35.87 -29.06
CA LYS A 142 29.62 35.31 -27.88
C LYS A 142 30.52 35.32 -26.64
N ALA A 143 31.81 35.05 -26.80
CA ALA A 143 32.79 35.11 -25.71
C ALA A 143 33.05 36.54 -25.21
N GLN A 144 32.85 37.56 -26.05
CA GLN A 144 32.95 38.98 -25.65
C GLN A 144 31.72 39.47 -24.89
N VAL A 145 30.56 38.83 -25.07
CA VAL A 145 29.30 39.13 -24.38
C VAL A 145 29.19 38.35 -23.07
N TRP A 146 29.35 37.02 -23.14
CA TRP A 146 29.34 36.13 -21.99
C TRP A 146 30.77 35.84 -21.55
N LEU A 147 31.35 36.78 -20.80
CA LEU A 147 32.69 36.63 -20.24
C LEU A 147 32.73 35.44 -19.25
N GLU A 148 33.71 34.55 -19.41
CA GLU A 148 33.89 33.40 -18.52
C GLU A 148 34.16 33.84 -17.07
N GLU A 149 34.81 34.99 -16.88
CA GLU A 149 35.02 35.62 -15.56
C GLU A 149 33.70 35.97 -14.83
N ASN A 150 32.63 36.21 -15.58
CA ASN A 150 31.30 36.51 -15.03
C ASN A 150 30.41 35.25 -14.93
N SER A 151 30.96 34.06 -15.20
CA SER A 151 30.25 32.81 -15.03
C SER A 151 30.24 32.42 -13.55
N PHE A 152 29.05 32.26 -12.99
CA PHE A 152 28.90 31.53 -11.73
C PHE A 152 29.26 30.09 -12.01
N ASP A 153 30.24 29.58 -11.30
CA ASP A 153 30.62 28.18 -11.32
C ASP A 153 31.12 27.87 -9.92
N MET A 154 30.17 27.40 -9.11
CA MET A 154 30.30 27.21 -7.67
C MET A 154 30.12 25.74 -7.32
N ASP A 155 31.03 25.20 -6.51
CA ASP A 155 30.92 23.84 -5.98
C ASP A 155 30.04 23.87 -4.72
N LEU A 156 28.91 23.15 -4.78
CA LEU A 156 27.97 23.09 -3.66
C LEU A 156 28.58 22.42 -2.42
N LYS A 157 29.64 21.61 -2.56
CA LYS A 157 30.34 21.00 -1.42
C LYS A 157 31.05 22.04 -0.56
N GLN A 158 31.48 23.16 -1.15
CA GLN A 158 32.12 24.25 -0.40
C GLN A 158 31.13 24.90 0.58
N PHE A 159 29.84 24.99 0.23
CA PHE A 159 28.81 25.45 1.17
C PHE A 159 28.63 24.52 2.36
N ILE A 160 28.69 23.20 2.15
CA ILE A 160 28.61 22.20 3.22
C ILE A 160 29.84 22.31 4.12
N ALA A 161 31.04 22.40 3.54
CA ALA A 161 32.29 22.58 4.29
C ALA A 161 32.27 23.87 5.11
N LEU A 162 31.79 24.97 4.52
CA LEU A 162 31.62 26.26 5.19
C LEU A 162 30.67 26.17 6.40
N LYS A 163 29.54 25.47 6.24
CA LYS A 163 28.57 25.22 7.32
C LYS A 163 29.21 24.43 8.46
N VAL A 164 29.94 23.36 8.15
CA VAL A 164 30.64 22.54 9.16
C VAL A 164 31.71 23.33 9.90
N ALA A 165 32.54 24.09 9.17
CA ALA A 165 33.59 24.92 9.77
C ALA A 165 33.02 26.00 10.69
N ARG A 166 31.93 26.67 10.27
CA ARG A 166 31.21 27.65 11.09
C ARG A 166 30.64 27.03 12.36
N ASP A 167 29.96 25.89 12.23
CA ASP A 167 29.33 25.18 13.36
C ASP A 167 30.40 24.75 14.38
N GLN A 168 31.57 24.30 13.92
CA GLN A 168 32.72 23.98 14.79
C GLN A 168 33.33 25.21 15.45
N ALA A 169 33.38 26.34 14.75
CA ALA A 169 33.86 27.61 15.30
C ALA A 169 32.87 28.26 16.29
N GLY A 170 31.63 27.76 16.39
CA GLY A 170 30.57 28.34 17.22
C GLY A 170 30.20 29.76 16.83
N ALA A 171 30.39 30.13 15.55
CA ALA A 171 30.12 31.48 15.07
C ALA A 171 28.61 31.80 15.08
N ALA A 172 28.27 33.08 15.24
CA ALA A 172 26.88 33.51 15.35
C ALA A 172 26.08 33.26 14.06
N LEU A 173 24.97 32.52 14.14
CA LEU A 173 24.13 32.17 12.99
C LEU A 173 23.53 33.39 12.26
N GLN A 174 23.37 34.52 12.95
CA GLN A 174 22.78 35.73 12.39
C GLN A 174 23.77 36.60 11.61
N LEU A 175 25.08 36.29 11.71
CA LEU A 175 26.12 37.02 11.01
C LEU A 175 26.60 36.19 9.81
N PRO A 176 26.89 36.83 8.66
CA PRO A 176 27.51 36.15 7.54
C PRO A 176 28.86 35.55 7.96
N TYR A 177 29.02 34.26 7.71
CA TYR A 177 30.30 33.57 7.79
C TYR A 177 30.82 33.31 6.38
N GLU A 178 32.06 33.70 6.11
CA GLU A 178 32.60 33.82 4.74
C GLU A 178 33.85 32.98 4.55
N LEU A 179 33.98 32.41 3.35
CA LEU A 179 35.16 31.70 2.85
C LEU A 179 35.45 32.16 1.43
N ILE A 180 36.70 32.55 1.18
CA ILE A 180 37.17 32.89 -0.16
C ILE A 180 37.34 31.60 -0.95
N ASP A 181 36.89 31.60 -2.20
CA ASP A 181 37.07 30.48 -3.11
C ASP A 181 38.56 30.29 -3.43
N GLU A 182 39.13 29.13 -3.09
CA GLU A 182 40.56 28.84 -3.28
C GLU A 182 40.96 28.82 -4.77
N GLU A 183 40.04 28.40 -5.64
CA GLU A 183 40.28 28.34 -7.08
C GLU A 183 40.07 29.71 -7.74
N LYS A 184 39.17 30.52 -7.16
CA LYS A 184 38.81 31.86 -7.66
C LYS A 184 38.91 32.89 -6.52
N PRO A 185 40.10 33.42 -6.20
CA PRO A 185 40.34 34.25 -5.00
C PRO A 185 39.52 35.54 -4.88
N ASN A 186 38.85 35.95 -5.97
CA ASN A 186 37.98 37.12 -5.98
C ASN A 186 36.51 36.78 -5.69
N ASN A 187 36.18 35.49 -5.59
CA ASN A 187 34.84 34.97 -5.31
C ASN A 187 34.72 34.56 -3.85
N ALA A 188 33.51 34.64 -3.30
CA ALA A 188 33.27 34.33 -1.89
C ALA A 188 32.02 33.48 -1.70
N TYR A 189 32.16 32.44 -0.89
CA TYR A 189 31.06 31.67 -0.31
C TYR A 189 30.67 32.31 1.03
N ARG A 190 29.37 32.49 1.25
CA ARG A 190 28.80 32.96 2.51
C ARG A 190 27.64 32.11 2.98
N ILE A 191 27.46 32.04 4.30
CA ILE A 191 26.34 31.36 4.94
C ILE A 191 25.74 32.24 6.04
N VAL A 192 24.40 32.32 6.07
CA VAL A 192 23.61 32.98 7.12
C VAL A 192 22.49 32.05 7.56
N GLY A 193 22.28 31.91 8.87
CA GLY A 193 21.26 31.04 9.47
C GLY A 193 21.63 29.57 9.44
N ASN A 194 20.64 28.70 9.30
CA ASN A 194 20.86 27.26 9.10
C ASN A 194 20.18 26.78 7.82
N PRO A 195 20.62 27.25 6.64
CA PRO A 195 20.07 26.85 5.35
C PRO A 195 20.34 25.37 5.06
N ASP A 196 19.58 24.81 4.13
CA ASP A 196 19.66 23.42 3.73
C ASP A 196 19.54 23.28 2.21
N LEU A 197 20.58 22.73 1.57
CA LEU A 197 20.61 22.50 0.12
C LEU A 197 19.62 21.40 -0.32
N GLY A 198 19.25 20.48 0.58
CA GLY A 198 18.20 19.49 0.33
C GLY A 198 16.79 20.10 0.39
N LEU A 199 16.64 21.31 0.93
CA LEU A 199 15.38 22.01 1.09
C LEU A 199 15.47 23.49 0.65
N VAL A 200 15.83 23.70 -0.63
CA VAL A 200 15.80 25.03 -1.25
C VAL A 200 14.38 25.36 -1.68
N GLU A 201 13.75 26.35 -1.02
CA GLU A 201 12.43 26.86 -1.38
C GLU A 201 12.51 28.13 -2.24
N GLY A 202 13.56 28.92 -2.04
CA GLY A 202 13.80 30.17 -2.74
C GLY A 202 15.21 30.26 -3.29
N MET A 203 15.30 30.79 -4.52
CA MET A 203 16.55 31.28 -5.08
C MET A 203 16.41 32.77 -5.36
N MET A 204 17.46 33.52 -5.06
CA MET A 204 17.53 34.94 -5.33
C MET A 204 18.83 35.27 -6.06
N ILE A 205 18.69 36.02 -7.14
CA ILE A 205 19.84 36.54 -7.89
C ILE A 205 19.82 38.05 -7.73
N GLY A 206 20.99 38.63 -7.48
CA GLY A 206 21.11 40.06 -7.31
C GLY A 206 22.46 40.63 -7.65
N VAL A 207 22.49 41.96 -7.70
CA VAL A 207 23.69 42.76 -7.94
C VAL A 207 23.90 43.67 -6.74
N ARG A 208 25.14 43.75 -6.27
CA ARG A 208 25.53 44.51 -5.09
C ARG A 208 26.60 45.53 -5.45
N ASN A 209 26.41 46.76 -4.98
CA ASN A 209 27.46 47.75 -4.98
C ASN A 209 28.21 47.72 -3.64
N THR A 210 29.47 47.30 -3.64
CA THR A 210 30.30 47.10 -2.45
C THR A 210 31.10 48.33 -2.01
N LYS A 211 31.09 49.42 -2.79
CA LYS A 211 31.78 50.67 -2.44
C LYS A 211 30.81 51.84 -2.35
N ASP A 212 30.98 52.65 -1.31
CA ASP A 212 30.30 53.94 -1.15
C ASP A 212 31.24 55.05 -1.61
N ASP A 213 31.31 55.24 -2.94
CA ASP A 213 32.14 56.28 -3.57
C ASP A 213 31.35 57.57 -3.85
N GLY A 214 30.10 57.66 -3.37
CA GLY A 214 29.20 58.80 -3.59
C GLY A 214 28.79 59.02 -5.04
N ALA A 215 29.21 58.13 -5.96
CA ALA A 215 28.91 58.21 -7.37
C ALA A 215 27.67 57.37 -7.71
N THR A 216 26.91 57.87 -8.67
CA THR A 216 25.63 57.30 -9.05
C THR A 216 25.84 56.34 -10.21
N HIS A 217 25.51 55.07 -9.98
CA HIS A 217 25.90 53.98 -10.88
C HIS A 217 24.71 53.36 -11.60
N CYS A 218 24.84 53.18 -12.92
CA CYS A 218 23.83 52.54 -13.77
C CYS A 218 24.47 51.39 -14.56
N ALA A 219 24.03 50.15 -14.31
CA ALA A 219 24.29 49.03 -15.21
C ALA A 219 23.00 48.28 -15.55
N GLU A 220 23.09 47.59 -16.68
CA GLU A 220 22.18 46.60 -17.21
C GLU A 220 22.88 45.26 -17.05
N VAL A 221 22.33 44.37 -16.21
CA VAL A 221 22.89 43.04 -15.99
C VAL A 221 21.93 42.00 -16.56
N TRP A 222 22.45 41.15 -17.44
CA TRP A 222 21.72 40.05 -18.05
C TRP A 222 22.14 38.76 -17.37
N VAL A 223 21.15 37.94 -17.05
CA VAL A 223 21.36 36.66 -16.41
C VAL A 223 20.72 35.59 -17.29
N ASN A 224 21.50 34.57 -17.66
CA ASN A 224 21.04 33.48 -18.50
C ASN A 224 21.54 32.12 -18.02
N GLU A 225 20.74 31.11 -18.35
CA GLU A 225 20.96 29.68 -18.13
C GLU A 225 21.48 29.32 -16.74
N LEU A 226 20.55 29.09 -15.82
CA LEU A 226 20.86 28.38 -14.58
C LEU A 226 20.84 26.89 -14.87
N ARG A 227 22.00 26.25 -14.81
CA ARG A 227 22.12 24.80 -14.96
C ARG A 227 22.79 24.18 -13.77
N VAL A 228 22.41 22.94 -13.56
CA VAL A 228 22.92 22.04 -12.55
C VAL A 228 23.79 21.03 -13.28
N ASN A 229 25.08 21.01 -12.95
CA ASN A 229 26.08 20.19 -13.60
C ASN A 229 26.66 19.15 -12.63
N GLY A 230 27.12 18.04 -13.20
CA GLY A 230 27.70 16.92 -12.46
C GLY A 230 26.64 16.24 -11.60
N PHE A 231 25.74 15.48 -12.22
CA PHE A 231 24.91 14.57 -11.43
C PHE A 231 25.80 13.48 -10.86
N ASP A 232 25.46 13.03 -9.66
CA ASP A 232 26.13 11.89 -9.08
C ASP A 232 25.72 10.61 -9.83
N GLU A 233 26.65 10.07 -10.62
CA GLU A 233 26.45 8.85 -11.40
C GLU A 233 26.86 7.58 -10.63
N ARG A 234 27.08 7.68 -9.31
CA ARG A 234 27.39 6.50 -8.48
C ARG A 234 26.33 5.41 -8.67
N GLY A 235 26.80 4.24 -9.08
CA GLY A 235 25.98 3.04 -9.15
C GLY A 235 25.67 2.50 -7.76
N GLY A 236 24.49 1.90 -7.60
CA GLY A 236 24.17 1.11 -6.43
C GLY A 236 24.39 -0.38 -6.67
N TYR A 237 24.42 -1.15 -5.59
CA TYR A 237 24.40 -2.60 -5.63
C TYR A 237 23.28 -3.13 -4.73
N ALA A 238 22.71 -4.25 -5.16
CA ALA A 238 21.71 -4.98 -4.39
C ALA A 238 22.10 -6.45 -4.32
N GLY A 239 21.88 -7.05 -3.16
CA GLY A 239 22.13 -8.45 -2.91
C GLY A 239 20.97 -9.05 -2.14
N ARG A 240 20.43 -10.16 -2.65
CA ARG A 240 19.45 -10.95 -1.92
C ARG A 240 19.96 -12.37 -1.75
N ALA A 241 20.04 -12.80 -0.50
CA ALA A 241 20.32 -14.19 -0.13
C ALA A 241 19.06 -14.81 0.46
N ARG A 242 18.73 -16.04 0.08
CA ARG A 242 17.63 -16.80 0.65
C ARG A 242 18.03 -18.25 0.79
N MET A 243 17.74 -18.82 1.95
CA MET A 243 17.95 -20.23 2.27
C MET A 243 16.63 -20.81 2.76
N ASP A 244 16.17 -21.87 2.12
CA ASP A 244 15.00 -22.64 2.51
C ASP A 244 15.44 -24.04 2.95
N MET A 245 15.13 -24.42 4.19
CA MET A 245 15.41 -25.73 4.75
C MET A 245 14.10 -26.47 5.02
N THR A 246 13.95 -27.67 4.49
CA THR A 246 12.81 -28.55 4.76
C THR A 246 13.25 -29.70 5.68
N LEU A 247 12.62 -29.82 6.84
CA LEU A 247 12.88 -30.84 7.85
C LEU A 247 11.88 -31.99 7.71
N ALA A 248 11.94 -32.70 6.57
CA ALA A 248 11.00 -33.78 6.22
C ALA A 248 9.53 -33.38 6.48
N ASP A 249 8.79 -34.19 7.25
CA ASP A 249 7.40 -33.92 7.61
C ASP A 249 7.23 -32.98 8.82
N PHE A 250 8.32 -32.59 9.50
CA PHE A 250 8.27 -31.81 10.73
C PHE A 250 8.08 -30.31 10.47
N GLY A 251 8.74 -29.74 9.47
CA GLY A 251 8.63 -28.30 9.25
C GLY A 251 9.55 -27.73 8.18
N GLN A 252 9.48 -26.42 8.02
CA GLN A 252 10.34 -25.64 7.15
C GLN A 252 10.88 -24.43 7.89
N VAL A 253 12.10 -24.03 7.55
CA VAL A 253 12.73 -22.79 8.01
C VAL A 253 13.22 -22.03 6.79
N THR A 254 12.83 -20.77 6.69
CA THR A 254 13.30 -19.83 5.68
C THR A 254 14.11 -18.75 6.36
N VAL A 255 15.31 -18.52 5.85
CA VAL A 255 16.16 -17.39 6.20
C VAL A 255 16.36 -16.55 4.95
N SER A 256 16.16 -15.25 5.02
CA SER A 256 16.47 -14.35 3.93
C SER A 256 17.15 -13.08 4.40
N GLY A 257 18.07 -12.59 3.59
CA GLY A 257 18.76 -11.32 3.75
C GLY A 257 18.62 -10.53 2.46
N ASN A 258 18.35 -9.24 2.58
CA ASN A 258 18.29 -8.30 1.48
C ASN A 258 19.10 -7.07 1.85
N TYR A 259 19.96 -6.64 0.94
CA TYR A 259 20.75 -5.43 1.08
C TYR A 259 20.63 -4.62 -0.21
N THR A 260 20.37 -3.33 -0.10
CA THR A 260 20.43 -2.37 -1.21
C THR A 260 21.22 -1.15 -0.76
N SER A 261 22.25 -0.78 -1.50
CA SER A 261 23.01 0.43 -1.23
C SER A 261 22.26 1.69 -1.71
N ILE A 262 22.73 2.84 -1.25
CA ILE A 262 22.40 4.14 -1.84
C ILE A 262 22.76 4.13 -3.34
N GLY A 263 21.95 4.79 -4.17
CA GLY A 263 22.08 4.85 -5.63
C GLY A 263 21.47 3.66 -6.38
N TRP A 264 21.01 2.61 -5.70
CA TRP A 264 20.35 1.48 -6.34
C TRP A 264 18.96 1.87 -6.88
N GLY A 265 18.64 1.40 -8.08
CA GLY A 265 17.36 1.64 -8.73
C GLY A 265 17.16 0.74 -9.94
N SER A 266 15.94 0.67 -10.45
CA SER A 266 15.65 -0.02 -11.71
C SER A 266 16.09 0.82 -12.92
N LEU A 267 16.20 0.19 -14.10
CA LEU A 267 16.77 0.83 -15.30
C LEU A 267 15.93 2.04 -15.78
N GLU A 268 14.62 1.98 -15.57
CA GLU A 268 13.67 3.02 -15.92
C GLU A 268 13.63 4.21 -14.95
N GLN A 269 14.23 4.10 -13.76
CA GLN A 269 14.24 5.15 -12.76
C GLN A 269 15.19 6.28 -13.14
N ARG A 270 14.70 7.52 -13.05
CA ARG A 270 15.53 8.72 -13.21
C ARG A 270 16.50 8.87 -12.04
N VAL A 271 17.57 9.64 -12.21
CA VAL A 271 18.60 9.86 -11.17
C VAL A 271 17.97 10.34 -9.85
N ALA A 272 16.97 11.23 -9.92
CA ALA A 272 16.24 11.74 -8.76
C ALA A 272 15.35 10.70 -8.04
N GLU A 273 15.03 9.58 -8.70
CA GLU A 273 14.13 8.52 -8.20
C GLU A 273 14.89 7.32 -7.61
N ARG A 274 16.23 7.30 -7.72
CA ARG A 274 17.08 6.24 -7.17
C ARG A 274 17.10 6.26 -5.64
N ALA A 275 17.45 5.13 -5.03
CA ALA A 275 17.48 4.99 -3.58
C ALA A 275 18.44 5.99 -2.92
N ARG A 276 17.94 6.79 -1.99
CA ARG A 276 18.73 7.70 -1.13
C ARG A 276 18.96 7.14 0.27
N GLU A 277 18.60 5.88 0.45
CA GLU A 277 18.72 5.16 1.71
C GLU A 277 19.38 3.81 1.44
N GLU A 278 20.28 3.41 2.32
CA GLU A 278 20.75 2.04 2.42
C GLU A 278 19.69 1.23 3.18
N VAL A 279 19.28 0.09 2.62
CA VAL A 279 18.31 -0.82 3.25
C VAL A 279 18.97 -2.15 3.52
N LEU A 280 19.03 -2.52 4.80
CA LEU A 280 19.41 -3.86 5.25
C LEU A 280 18.19 -4.51 5.89
N GLN A 281 17.75 -5.63 5.32
CA GLN A 281 16.65 -6.42 5.86
C GLN A 281 17.11 -7.85 6.06
N TYR A 282 16.76 -8.43 7.21
CA TYR A 282 16.94 -9.84 7.45
C TYR A 282 15.70 -10.42 8.11
N ASP A 283 15.36 -11.63 7.70
CA ASP A 283 14.10 -12.30 8.03
C ASP A 283 14.36 -13.78 8.27
N VAL A 284 13.87 -14.28 9.40
CA VAL A 284 13.88 -15.69 9.77
C VAL A 284 12.44 -16.09 10.07
N ALA A 285 11.91 -17.04 9.31
CA ALA A 285 10.57 -17.57 9.49
C ALA A 285 10.62 -19.11 9.57
N GLY A 286 9.87 -19.68 10.51
CA GLY A 286 9.77 -21.12 10.71
C GLY A 286 8.32 -21.56 10.80
N SER A 287 8.00 -22.70 10.20
CA SER A 287 6.71 -23.37 10.33
C SER A 287 6.94 -24.82 10.74
N PHE A 288 6.40 -25.21 11.88
CA PHE A 288 6.67 -26.49 12.54
C PHE A 288 5.36 -27.22 12.87
N GLN A 289 5.34 -28.53 12.67
CA GLN A 289 4.27 -29.45 13.05
C GLN A 289 4.72 -30.22 14.30
N LEU A 290 4.46 -29.67 15.49
CA LEU A 290 4.89 -30.30 16.74
C LEU A 290 4.16 -31.63 17.02
N ASP A 291 3.04 -31.89 16.35
CA ASP A 291 2.31 -33.16 16.47
C ASP A 291 3.11 -34.38 16.00
N LYS A 292 4.16 -34.19 15.18
CA LYS A 292 5.04 -35.29 14.75
C LYS A 292 5.80 -35.96 15.90
N PHE A 293 5.98 -35.27 17.02
CA PHE A 293 6.58 -35.83 18.24
C PHE A 293 5.59 -36.62 19.11
N LEU A 294 4.29 -36.57 18.79
CA LEU A 294 3.24 -37.25 19.53
C LEU A 294 2.83 -38.56 18.82
N PRO A 295 2.44 -39.61 19.56
CA PRO A 295 1.93 -40.84 18.94
C PRO A 295 0.74 -40.58 18.00
N LYS A 296 0.80 -41.12 16.77
CA LYS A 296 -0.25 -40.95 15.74
C LYS A 296 -1.66 -41.28 16.23
N LYS A 297 -1.79 -42.22 17.18
CA LYS A 297 -3.08 -42.61 17.81
C LYS A 297 -3.81 -41.47 18.52
N TYR A 298 -3.08 -40.44 18.97
CA TYR A 298 -3.69 -39.29 19.64
C TYR A 298 -4.34 -38.31 18.67
N GLY A 299 -3.92 -38.30 17.40
CA GLY A 299 -4.52 -37.46 16.35
C GLY A 299 -4.42 -35.96 16.62
N ILE A 300 -3.47 -35.50 17.43
CA ILE A 300 -3.32 -34.07 17.73
C ILE A 300 -2.71 -33.39 16.51
N ARG A 301 -3.17 -32.18 16.18
CA ARG A 301 -2.59 -31.31 15.15
C ARG A 301 -2.11 -30.03 15.85
N LEU A 302 -0.81 -29.75 15.77
CA LEU A 302 -0.19 -28.64 16.51
C LEU A 302 0.81 -27.89 15.60
N PRO A 303 0.31 -27.05 14.67
CA PRO A 303 1.14 -26.22 13.82
C PRO A 303 1.55 -24.95 14.57
N ILE A 304 2.82 -24.59 14.47
CA ILE A 304 3.38 -23.36 15.02
C ILE A 304 4.15 -22.65 13.92
N TYR A 305 3.84 -21.38 13.73
CA TYR A 305 4.59 -20.44 12.90
C TYR A 305 5.28 -19.43 13.80
N ALA A 306 6.56 -19.14 13.54
CA ALA A 306 7.28 -18.07 14.21
C ALA A 306 8.10 -17.29 13.19
N GLN A 307 8.18 -15.97 13.36
CA GLN A 307 8.95 -15.10 12.49
C GLN A 307 9.63 -13.99 13.29
N TYR A 308 10.85 -13.67 12.88
CA TYR A 308 11.60 -12.51 13.31
C TYR A 308 12.14 -11.80 12.06
N SER A 309 11.75 -10.54 11.89
CA SER A 309 12.14 -9.72 10.74
C SER A 309 12.64 -8.38 11.26
N GLN A 310 13.77 -7.90 10.77
CA GLN A 310 14.22 -6.55 11.04
C GLN A 310 14.65 -5.88 9.74
N THR A 311 14.23 -4.63 9.57
CA THR A 311 14.60 -3.76 8.46
C THR A 311 15.23 -2.50 9.04
N LEU A 312 16.47 -2.24 8.67
CA LEU A 312 17.20 -1.01 8.97
C LEU A 312 17.28 -0.20 7.68
N ARG A 313 16.89 1.07 7.76
CA ARG A 313 17.04 2.04 6.69
C ARG A 313 17.93 3.16 7.19
N THR A 314 19.07 3.34 6.52
CA THR A 314 20.03 4.38 6.84
C THR A 314 19.99 5.43 5.73
N PRO A 315 19.56 6.67 6.01
CA PRO A 315 19.57 7.72 4.99
C PRO A 315 21.00 8.12 4.61
N GLU A 316 21.18 8.60 3.39
CA GLU A 316 22.47 9.15 2.93
C GLU A 316 22.86 10.42 3.70
N TYR A 317 21.87 11.27 3.96
CA TYR A 317 22.00 12.57 4.64
C TYR A 317 21.41 12.52 6.05
N ASP A 318 21.82 13.46 6.90
CA ASP A 318 21.25 13.64 8.24
C ASP A 318 19.74 13.99 8.12
N PRO A 319 18.84 13.27 8.82
CA PRO A 319 17.40 13.54 8.75
C PRO A 319 16.98 14.90 9.35
N TYR A 320 17.86 15.58 10.08
CA TYR A 320 17.63 16.94 10.59
C TYR A 320 18.32 18.01 9.75
N LYS A 321 19.30 17.62 8.92
CA LYS A 321 20.09 18.49 8.03
C LYS A 321 20.31 17.75 6.69
N PHE A 322 19.43 17.98 5.72
CA PHE A 322 19.37 17.24 4.45
C PHE A 322 20.53 17.51 3.49
N ASP A 323 21.51 18.33 3.90
CA ASP A 323 22.70 18.68 3.14
C ASP A 323 23.99 18.04 3.66
N ILE A 324 24.02 17.48 4.87
CA ILE A 324 25.22 16.86 5.45
C ILE A 324 25.16 15.33 5.30
N PRO A 325 26.16 14.69 4.67
CA PRO A 325 26.22 13.23 4.61
C PRO A 325 26.33 12.60 6.00
N LEU A 326 25.40 11.70 6.33
CA LEU A 326 25.35 11.06 7.65
C LEU A 326 26.63 10.28 7.95
N LYS A 327 27.23 9.65 6.93
CA LYS A 327 28.47 8.88 7.08
C LYS A 327 29.63 9.73 7.57
N GLU A 328 29.76 10.95 7.05
CA GLU A 328 30.82 11.89 7.44
C GLU A 328 30.58 12.42 8.86
N LEU A 329 29.33 12.77 9.16
CA LEU A 329 28.94 13.27 10.48
C LEU A 329 29.15 12.22 11.59
N VAL A 330 28.86 10.94 11.31
CA VAL A 330 29.14 9.82 12.22
C VAL A 330 30.65 9.54 12.33
N ALA A 331 31.42 9.68 11.24
CA ALA A 331 32.86 9.46 11.24
C ALA A 331 33.64 10.56 11.98
N ALA A 332 33.15 11.80 11.94
CA ALA A 332 33.74 12.94 12.65
C ALA A 332 33.63 12.84 14.18
N GLN A 333 32.75 11.98 14.69
CA GLN A 333 32.53 11.87 16.14
C GLN A 333 33.56 10.93 16.80
N ALA A 334 34.34 11.47 17.74
CA ALA A 334 35.41 10.75 18.42
C ALA A 334 34.88 9.77 19.48
N ASP A 335 33.78 10.10 20.16
CA ASP A 335 33.17 9.25 21.20
C ASP A 335 32.31 8.13 20.57
N PRO A 336 32.65 6.85 20.81
CA PRO A 336 31.86 5.72 20.32
C PRO A 336 30.39 5.72 20.76
N MET A 337 30.09 6.15 21.99
CA MET A 337 28.72 6.12 22.52
C MET A 337 27.84 7.16 21.83
N VAL A 338 28.37 8.37 21.64
CA VAL A 338 27.67 9.44 20.92
C VAL A 338 27.49 9.06 19.46
N ARG A 339 28.50 8.44 18.85
CA ARG A 339 28.46 7.95 17.47
C ARG A 339 27.37 6.91 17.24
N ASP A 340 27.22 5.94 18.15
CA ASP A 340 26.21 4.90 18.02
C ASP A 340 24.80 5.46 18.26
N SER A 341 24.64 6.35 19.25
CA SER A 341 23.38 7.07 19.49
C SER A 341 22.96 7.90 18.26
N LEU A 342 23.89 8.63 17.66
CA LEU A 342 23.65 9.44 16.47
C LEU A 342 23.23 8.59 15.27
N ARG A 343 23.87 7.43 15.07
CA ARG A 343 23.49 6.48 14.02
C ARG A 343 22.08 5.93 14.25
N GLU A 344 21.77 5.49 15.47
CA GLU A 344 20.46 4.92 15.80
C GLU A 344 19.33 5.96 15.68
N GLN A 345 19.59 7.21 16.06
CA GLN A 345 18.62 8.31 15.90
C GLN A 345 18.35 8.63 14.43
N ALA A 346 19.35 8.53 13.56
CA ALA A 346 19.19 8.81 12.15
C ALA A 346 18.51 7.68 11.36
N GLN A 347 18.63 6.44 11.85
CA GLN A 347 18.10 5.26 11.17
C GLN A 347 16.61 5.06 11.42
N THR A 348 15.90 4.57 10.39
CA THR A 348 14.57 3.98 10.58
C THR A 348 14.72 2.48 10.79
N ILE A 349 14.35 1.99 11.96
CA ILE A 349 14.41 0.57 12.31
C ILE A 349 12.99 0.06 12.47
N THR A 350 12.65 -1.02 11.77
CA THR A 350 11.37 -1.71 11.93
C THR A 350 11.63 -3.17 12.26
N THR A 351 11.14 -3.65 13.40
CA THR A 351 11.25 -5.05 13.82
C THR A 351 9.87 -5.66 13.94
N ILE A 352 9.66 -6.80 13.30
CA ILE A 352 8.44 -7.61 13.37
C ILE A 352 8.77 -8.94 14.06
N LYS A 353 8.06 -9.23 15.14
CA LYS A 353 8.11 -10.52 15.83
C LYS A 353 6.72 -11.12 15.75
N SER A 354 6.57 -12.37 15.32
CA SER A 354 5.28 -13.04 15.36
C SER A 354 5.39 -14.50 15.74
N VAL A 355 4.41 -14.99 16.50
CA VAL A 355 4.25 -16.39 16.87
C VAL A 355 2.76 -16.73 16.74
N ASN A 356 2.44 -17.66 15.86
CA ASN A 356 1.07 -18.05 15.54
C ASN A 356 0.91 -19.56 15.67
N MET A 357 -0.08 -19.97 16.45
CA MET A 357 -0.53 -21.35 16.57
C MET A 357 -1.98 -21.38 16.11
N THR A 358 -2.22 -21.84 14.89
CA THR A 358 -3.55 -21.77 14.28
C THR A 358 -4.22 -23.14 14.27
N ASN A 359 -5.50 -23.19 14.62
CA ASN A 359 -6.31 -24.39 14.45
C ASN A 359 -5.69 -25.64 15.12
N ILE A 360 -5.19 -25.46 16.36
CA ILE A 360 -4.77 -26.55 17.23
C ILE A 360 -6.01 -27.38 17.55
N ARG A 361 -5.98 -28.66 17.23
CA ARG A 361 -7.16 -29.52 17.42
C ARG A 361 -6.77 -30.98 17.57
N LYS A 362 -7.73 -31.77 18.05
CA LYS A 362 -7.65 -33.23 18.01
C LYS A 362 -8.49 -33.76 16.86
N GLU A 363 -7.85 -34.46 15.95
CA GLU A 363 -8.48 -35.16 14.85
C GLU A 363 -9.03 -36.51 15.31
N ARG A 364 -10.16 -36.90 14.73
CA ARG A 364 -10.81 -38.16 15.08
C ARG A 364 -10.03 -39.32 14.47
N THR A 365 -9.43 -40.15 15.32
CA THR A 365 -8.67 -41.34 14.90
C THR A 365 -9.52 -42.61 14.80
N ASN A 366 -10.70 -42.65 15.44
CA ASN A 366 -11.65 -43.76 15.35
C ASN A 366 -12.91 -43.33 14.61
N THR A 367 -13.07 -43.81 13.37
CA THR A 367 -14.20 -43.50 12.48
C THR A 367 -15.48 -44.28 12.82
N ASP A 368 -15.39 -45.35 13.61
CA ASP A 368 -16.53 -46.23 13.89
C ASP A 368 -17.48 -45.62 14.95
N LYS A 369 -16.96 -44.73 15.79
CA LYS A 369 -17.75 -44.04 16.83
C LYS A 369 -18.37 -42.76 16.27
N LYS A 370 -19.69 -42.64 16.39
CA LYS A 370 -20.43 -41.43 16.02
C LYS A 370 -19.94 -40.21 16.82
N PRO A 371 -19.80 -39.02 16.18
CA PRO A 371 -19.51 -37.78 16.89
C PRO A 371 -20.55 -37.53 17.98
N ARG A 372 -20.11 -37.18 19.18
CA ARG A 372 -21.00 -36.68 20.24
C ARG A 372 -20.67 -35.22 20.53
N PRO A 373 -21.61 -34.42 21.07
CA PRO A 373 -21.38 -33.00 21.35
C PRO A 373 -20.18 -32.75 22.27
N TRP A 374 -20.01 -33.57 23.31
CA TRP A 374 -18.92 -33.43 24.29
C TRP A 374 -17.57 -33.99 23.84
N ASN A 375 -17.43 -34.41 22.58
CA ASN A 375 -16.14 -34.86 22.08
C ASN A 375 -15.17 -33.68 21.93
N VAL A 376 -13.96 -33.82 22.48
CA VAL A 376 -12.88 -32.83 22.34
C VAL A 376 -12.44 -32.62 20.88
N GLU A 377 -12.74 -33.55 19.97
CA GLU A 377 -12.47 -33.37 18.53
C GLU A 377 -13.33 -32.27 17.89
N ASN A 378 -14.38 -31.81 18.56
CA ASN A 378 -15.21 -30.71 18.09
C ASN A 378 -14.60 -29.34 18.46
N VAL A 379 -13.51 -29.30 19.24
CA VAL A 379 -12.87 -28.05 19.70
C VAL A 379 -11.57 -27.80 18.94
N SER A 380 -11.39 -26.59 18.44
CA SER A 380 -10.10 -26.09 17.96
C SER A 380 -9.75 -24.75 18.60
N VAL A 381 -8.45 -24.52 18.79
CA VAL A 381 -7.90 -23.35 19.46
C VAL A 381 -6.92 -22.65 18.53
N THR A 382 -6.98 -21.33 18.49
CA THR A 382 -6.01 -20.49 17.78
C THR A 382 -5.44 -19.47 18.76
N GLY A 383 -4.12 -19.32 18.78
CA GLY A 383 -3.41 -18.29 19.51
C GLY A 383 -2.42 -17.61 18.58
N ALA A 384 -2.41 -16.29 18.54
CA ALA A 384 -1.49 -15.53 17.70
C ALA A 384 -0.99 -14.31 18.46
N TYR A 385 0.30 -14.05 18.33
CA TYR A 385 0.97 -12.87 18.86
C TYR A 385 1.80 -12.24 17.76
N SER A 386 1.69 -10.93 17.60
CA SER A 386 2.59 -10.17 16.74
C SER A 386 2.94 -8.84 17.38
N GLU A 387 4.21 -8.48 17.34
CA GLU A 387 4.73 -7.20 17.78
C GLU A 387 5.49 -6.56 16.62
N THR A 388 5.05 -5.37 16.23
CA THR A 388 5.77 -4.50 15.31
C THR A 388 6.30 -3.34 16.11
N THR A 389 7.61 -3.17 16.12
CA THR A 389 8.29 -2.02 16.73
C THR A 389 8.94 -1.20 15.63
N ARG A 390 8.78 0.11 15.68
CA ARG A 390 9.38 1.07 14.76
C ARG A 390 10.06 2.18 15.54
N SER A 391 11.23 2.59 15.11
CA SER A 391 11.90 3.82 15.53
C SER A 391 12.37 4.57 14.30
N ASP A 392 12.33 5.89 14.37
CA ASP A 392 12.82 6.78 13.31
C ASP A 392 13.33 8.11 13.94
N PRO A 393 13.79 9.09 13.15
CA PRO A 393 14.32 10.34 13.69
C PRO A 393 13.30 11.17 14.49
N THR A 394 12.00 10.95 14.32
CA THR A 394 10.96 11.69 15.06
C THR A 394 10.40 10.86 16.21
N ILE A 395 10.28 9.55 15.99
CA ILE A 395 9.66 8.59 16.90
C ILE A 395 10.75 7.77 17.59
N GLN A 396 10.81 7.86 18.92
CA GLN A 396 11.74 7.05 19.72
C GLN A 396 11.34 5.58 19.66
N THR A 397 10.05 5.28 19.85
CA THR A 397 9.51 3.93 19.78
C THR A 397 8.03 4.00 19.45
N ASP A 398 7.61 3.28 18.42
CA ASP A 398 6.22 2.95 18.10
C ASP A 398 6.07 1.44 18.15
N ALA A 399 5.41 0.93 19.19
CA ALA A 399 5.24 -0.49 19.46
C ALA A 399 3.76 -0.88 19.33
N VAL A 400 3.44 -1.67 18.32
CA VAL A 400 2.10 -2.23 18.09
C VAL A 400 2.12 -3.72 18.41
N ARG A 401 1.48 -4.10 19.50
CA ARG A 401 1.31 -5.48 19.96
C ARG A 401 -0.11 -5.95 19.66
N GLN A 402 -0.24 -7.07 18.98
CA GLN A 402 -1.52 -7.74 18.73
C GLN A 402 -1.51 -9.11 19.38
N TYR A 403 -2.56 -9.39 20.14
CA TYR A 403 -2.84 -10.69 20.74
C TYR A 403 -4.18 -11.16 20.18
N ARG A 404 -4.21 -12.34 19.56
CA ARG A 404 -5.45 -12.98 19.11
C ARG A 404 -5.58 -14.33 19.79
N GLY A 405 -6.74 -14.57 20.37
CA GLY A 405 -7.14 -15.85 20.90
C GLY A 405 -8.45 -16.26 20.25
N GLY A 406 -8.59 -17.52 19.86
CA GLY A 406 -9.79 -18.05 19.26
C GLY A 406 -10.10 -19.42 19.82
N LEU A 407 -11.35 -19.66 20.16
CA LEU A 407 -11.88 -20.98 20.45
C LEU A 407 -13.05 -21.23 19.50
N ASP A 408 -12.96 -22.33 18.80
CA ASP A 408 -13.96 -22.81 17.85
C ASP A 408 -14.51 -24.13 18.36
N TYR A 409 -15.82 -24.23 18.45
CA TYR A 409 -16.55 -25.45 18.70
C TYR A 409 -17.47 -25.74 17.53
N GLY A 410 -17.24 -26.86 16.84
CA GLY A 410 -18.01 -27.30 15.68
C GLY A 410 -18.45 -28.75 15.85
N TYR A 411 -19.71 -28.95 16.24
CA TYR A 411 -20.34 -30.25 16.30
C TYR A 411 -21.27 -30.43 15.10
N SER A 412 -21.22 -31.59 14.46
CA SER A 412 -22.14 -31.97 13.38
C SER A 412 -22.44 -33.46 13.41
N THR A 413 -23.71 -33.82 13.22
CA THR A 413 -24.20 -35.19 13.13
C THR A 413 -25.33 -35.30 12.10
N GLN A 414 -25.46 -36.50 11.52
CA GLN A 414 -26.66 -36.85 10.77
C GLN A 414 -27.89 -36.87 11.71
N PRO A 415 -29.07 -36.40 11.25
CA PRO A 415 -30.29 -36.43 12.05
C PRO A 415 -30.67 -37.86 12.42
N ASN A 416 -30.95 -38.10 13.71
CA ASN A 416 -31.50 -39.36 14.18
C ASN A 416 -32.96 -39.15 14.62
N TYR A 417 -33.90 -39.60 13.81
CA TYR A 417 -35.32 -39.43 14.09
C TYR A 417 -35.87 -40.60 14.90
N VAL A 418 -36.47 -40.29 16.05
CA VAL A 418 -37.21 -41.25 16.87
C VAL A 418 -38.66 -41.27 16.41
N THR A 419 -39.18 -42.47 16.12
CA THR A 419 -40.57 -42.71 15.66
C THR A 419 -41.36 -43.51 16.71
N PRO A 420 -41.82 -42.88 17.80
CA PRO A 420 -42.34 -43.58 18.98
C PRO A 420 -43.57 -44.45 18.69
N PHE A 421 -44.42 -44.07 17.74
CA PHE A 421 -45.68 -44.76 17.46
C PHE A 421 -45.58 -45.82 16.36
N GLN A 422 -44.44 -45.92 15.67
CA GLN A 422 -44.28 -46.80 14.52
C GLN A 422 -44.44 -48.29 14.86
N ASN A 423 -43.98 -48.69 16.05
CA ASN A 423 -44.05 -50.07 16.55
C ASN A 423 -45.29 -50.36 17.40
N ILE A 424 -45.94 -49.32 17.95
CA ILE A 424 -47.13 -49.44 18.80
C ILE A 424 -48.39 -49.55 17.94
N ILE A 425 -48.49 -48.73 16.89
CA ILE A 425 -49.66 -48.71 16.00
C ILE A 425 -49.46 -49.73 14.86
N LYS A 426 -49.95 -50.95 15.08
CA LYS A 426 -49.88 -52.06 14.10
C LYS A 426 -50.86 -51.90 12.92
N SER A 427 -51.81 -50.97 13.01
CA SER A 427 -52.77 -50.70 11.93
C SER A 427 -52.07 -50.21 10.65
N GLN A 428 -52.51 -50.73 9.51
CA GLN A 428 -52.07 -50.34 8.16
C GLN A 428 -53.00 -49.29 7.52
N SER A 429 -54.01 -48.81 8.26
CA SER A 429 -54.96 -47.82 7.76
C SER A 429 -54.27 -46.54 7.31
N LYS A 430 -54.62 -46.06 6.12
CA LYS A 430 -54.03 -44.87 5.49
C LYS A 430 -54.25 -43.60 6.32
N TYR A 431 -55.28 -43.55 7.15
CA TYR A 431 -55.65 -42.39 7.98
C TYR A 431 -54.81 -42.27 9.27
N VAL A 432 -54.23 -43.37 9.76
CA VAL A 432 -53.42 -43.37 10.99
C VAL A 432 -51.95 -43.04 10.71
N LYS A 433 -51.57 -42.92 9.43
CA LYS A 433 -50.19 -42.60 8.98
C LYS A 433 -49.63 -41.32 9.59
N ILE A 434 -50.45 -40.30 9.83
CA ILE A 434 -49.98 -39.03 10.40
C ILE A 434 -49.44 -39.20 11.83
N ILE A 435 -50.11 -40.00 12.67
CA ILE A 435 -49.70 -40.30 14.04
C ILE A 435 -48.59 -41.35 14.04
N LYS A 436 -48.73 -42.39 13.23
CA LYS A 436 -47.74 -43.49 13.12
C LYS A 436 -46.37 -43.01 12.65
N ASP A 437 -46.33 -42.08 11.69
CA ASP A 437 -45.09 -41.52 11.12
C ASP A 437 -44.66 -40.22 11.81
N PHE A 438 -45.20 -39.93 12.99
CA PHE A 438 -44.67 -38.86 13.83
C PHE A 438 -43.21 -39.17 14.15
N ASN A 439 -42.36 -38.17 13.93
CA ASN A 439 -40.93 -38.29 14.09
C ASN A 439 -40.41 -37.01 14.72
N PHE A 440 -39.48 -37.16 15.65
CA PHE A 440 -38.77 -36.03 16.21
C PHE A 440 -37.29 -36.39 16.40
N ASN A 441 -36.43 -35.39 16.29
CA ASN A 441 -35.00 -35.49 16.53
C ASN A 441 -34.69 -34.72 17.82
N PRO A 442 -34.29 -35.40 18.91
CA PRO A 442 -34.05 -34.75 20.20
C PRO A 442 -32.78 -33.88 20.23
N PHE A 443 -31.86 -34.05 19.29
CA PHE A 443 -30.59 -33.35 19.28
C PHE A 443 -30.43 -32.46 18.04
N PRO A 444 -29.79 -31.28 18.16
CA PRO A 444 -29.47 -30.46 17.01
C PRO A 444 -28.51 -31.19 16.06
N ASN A 445 -28.63 -30.90 14.78
CA ASN A 445 -27.81 -31.49 13.73
C ASN A 445 -26.41 -30.92 13.74
N SER A 446 -26.30 -29.61 13.94
CA SER A 446 -25.01 -28.97 14.12
C SER A 446 -25.10 -27.83 15.11
N ILE A 447 -24.03 -27.66 15.88
CA ILE A 447 -23.81 -26.53 16.76
C ILE A 447 -22.44 -25.97 16.42
N ASN A 448 -22.39 -24.70 16.07
CA ASN A 448 -21.19 -23.92 15.84
C ASN A 448 -21.14 -22.82 16.89
N PHE A 449 -20.03 -22.74 17.60
CA PHE A 449 -19.73 -21.64 18.51
C PHE A 449 -18.29 -21.22 18.27
N ASN A 450 -18.10 -20.03 17.72
CA ASN A 450 -16.80 -19.40 17.58
C ASN A 450 -16.72 -18.25 18.58
N THR A 451 -15.61 -18.16 19.29
CA THR A 451 -15.31 -17.00 20.12
C THR A 451 -13.88 -16.55 19.87
N GLY A 452 -13.73 -15.27 19.52
CA GLY A 452 -12.47 -14.65 19.16
C GLY A 452 -12.22 -13.42 20.01
N ILE A 453 -11.06 -13.36 20.62
CA ILE A 453 -10.54 -12.20 21.32
C ILE A 453 -9.42 -11.60 20.47
N ASN A 454 -9.46 -10.29 20.27
CA ASN A 454 -8.43 -9.54 19.55
C ASN A 454 -8.06 -8.28 20.33
N ARG A 455 -6.85 -8.25 20.90
CA ARG A 455 -6.30 -7.11 21.62
C ARG A 455 -5.17 -6.49 20.82
N ARG A 456 -5.36 -5.25 20.40
CA ARG A 456 -4.32 -4.38 19.84
C ARG A 456 -3.95 -3.33 20.88
N PHE A 457 -2.68 -3.29 21.25
CA PHE A 457 -2.09 -2.30 22.12
C PHE A 457 -0.98 -1.61 21.35
N ALA A 458 -1.18 -0.34 21.01
CA ALA A 458 -0.19 0.50 20.36
C ALA A 458 0.30 1.58 21.33
N GLU A 459 1.61 1.78 21.35
CA GLU A 459 2.29 2.74 22.21
C GLU A 459 3.32 3.49 21.38
N THR A 460 3.20 4.82 21.32
CA THR A 460 4.07 5.68 20.51
C THR A 460 4.69 6.76 21.40
N THR A 461 6.02 6.80 21.45
CA THR A 461 6.80 7.79 22.19
C THR A 461 7.60 8.65 21.22
N TYR A 462 7.42 9.97 21.28
CA TYR A 462 8.14 10.95 20.44
C TYR A 462 9.45 11.40 21.08
N ARG A 463 10.48 11.69 20.28
CA ARG A 463 11.80 12.11 20.78
C ARG A 463 11.83 13.54 21.34
N PHE A 464 10.96 14.43 20.88
CA PHE A 464 11.06 15.88 21.12
C PHE A 464 10.20 16.44 22.26
N ALA A 465 9.46 15.60 23.00
CA ALA A 465 8.38 16.05 23.89
C ALA A 465 8.76 16.24 25.38
N GLY A 466 10.05 16.44 25.72
CA GLY A 466 10.48 16.59 27.11
C GLY A 466 10.36 15.27 27.90
N ASP A 467 9.91 15.33 29.16
CA ASP A 467 9.76 14.13 30.02
C ASP A 467 8.97 13.00 29.31
N ALA A 468 9.54 11.79 29.30
CA ALA A 468 9.06 10.64 28.53
C ALA A 468 7.60 10.25 28.80
N GLU A 469 7.04 10.60 29.97
CA GLU A 469 5.65 10.32 30.34
C GLU A 469 4.64 11.18 29.57
N ASN A 470 4.94 12.46 29.29
CA ASN A 470 4.04 13.35 28.52
C ASN A 470 4.22 13.16 27.00
N ALA A 471 5.29 12.48 26.59
CA ALA A 471 5.64 12.19 25.21
C ALA A 471 4.96 10.93 24.62
N THR A 472 4.29 10.12 25.46
CA THR A 472 3.82 8.78 25.10
C THR A 472 2.31 8.72 24.90
N TRP A 473 1.89 8.20 23.75
CA TRP A 473 0.50 8.04 23.34
C TRP A 473 0.10 6.57 23.28
N PHE A 474 -1.15 6.26 23.65
CA PHE A 474 -1.67 4.89 23.69
C PHE A 474 -2.93 4.75 22.82
N ASP A 475 -2.96 3.76 21.92
CA ASP A 475 -4.17 3.30 21.21
C ASP A 475 -4.45 1.84 21.57
N LYS A 476 -5.55 1.63 22.29
CA LYS A 476 -5.98 0.32 22.78
C LYS A 476 -7.29 -0.10 22.15
N ARG A 477 -7.33 -1.31 21.61
CA ARG A 477 -8.54 -1.92 21.07
C ARG A 477 -8.60 -3.37 21.52
N PHE A 478 -9.54 -3.67 22.40
CA PHE A 478 -9.70 -5.01 22.95
C PHE A 478 -11.10 -5.51 22.62
N MET A 479 -11.21 -6.23 21.51
CA MET A 479 -12.46 -6.73 20.96
C MET A 479 -12.68 -8.18 21.35
N TRP A 480 -13.94 -8.54 21.57
CA TRP A 480 -14.37 -9.91 21.81
C TRP A 480 -15.62 -10.23 20.98
N ASP A 481 -15.41 -11.04 19.96
CA ASP A 481 -16.45 -11.48 19.04
C ASP A 481 -16.89 -12.91 19.37
N ARG A 482 -18.21 -13.15 19.28
CA ARG A 482 -18.83 -14.45 19.52
C ARG A 482 -19.87 -14.71 18.43
N VAL A 483 -19.74 -15.85 17.75
CA VAL A 483 -20.66 -16.30 16.72
C VAL A 483 -21.29 -17.62 17.15
N TYR A 484 -22.60 -17.69 17.07
CA TYR A 484 -23.41 -18.85 17.43
C TYR A 484 -24.16 -19.32 16.19
N GLY A 485 -24.23 -20.63 15.99
CA GLY A 485 -24.99 -21.25 14.91
C GLY A 485 -25.57 -22.56 15.38
N VAL A 486 -26.88 -22.73 15.28
CA VAL A 486 -27.59 -23.97 15.61
C VAL A 486 -28.49 -24.32 14.45
N ASN A 487 -28.28 -25.51 13.88
CA ASN A 487 -29.17 -26.08 12.89
C ASN A 487 -29.82 -27.32 13.47
N TRP A 488 -31.15 -27.36 13.49
CA TRP A 488 -31.92 -28.42 14.09
C TRP A 488 -33.10 -28.82 13.21
N ASN A 489 -32.96 -29.97 12.56
CA ASN A 489 -34.07 -30.67 11.93
C ASN A 489 -34.88 -31.40 13.01
N MET A 490 -35.69 -30.66 13.78
CA MET A 490 -36.55 -31.21 14.83
C MET A 490 -37.45 -32.34 14.32
N ALA A 491 -37.94 -32.26 13.09
CA ALA A 491 -38.67 -33.32 12.42
C ALA A 491 -38.31 -33.32 10.93
N ARG A 492 -38.66 -34.36 10.17
CA ARG A 492 -38.50 -34.36 8.70
C ARG A 492 -39.26 -33.21 8.03
N SER A 493 -40.32 -32.73 8.68
CA SER A 493 -41.14 -31.61 8.23
C SER A 493 -40.79 -30.28 8.91
N LEU A 494 -39.90 -30.25 9.92
CA LEU A 494 -39.59 -29.04 10.69
C LEU A 494 -38.08 -28.86 10.80
N ASN A 495 -37.57 -27.81 10.16
CA ASN A 495 -36.20 -27.34 10.31
C ASN A 495 -36.18 -26.00 11.03
N ILE A 496 -35.27 -25.87 12.00
CA ILE A 496 -34.97 -24.65 12.73
C ILE A 496 -33.51 -24.31 12.50
N ASN A 497 -33.24 -23.06 12.17
CA ASN A 497 -31.90 -22.50 12.05
C ASN A 497 -31.83 -21.22 12.90
N PHE A 498 -30.82 -21.13 13.77
CA PHE A 498 -30.56 -19.96 14.60
C PHE A 498 -29.10 -19.55 14.43
N ASN A 499 -28.85 -18.32 13.99
CA ASN A 499 -27.51 -17.74 13.95
C ASN A 499 -27.48 -16.45 14.74
N ALA A 500 -26.45 -16.22 15.54
CA ALA A 500 -26.28 -14.99 16.28
C ALA A 500 -24.82 -14.53 16.25
N THR A 501 -24.60 -13.23 16.23
CA THR A 501 -23.28 -12.59 16.36
C THR A 501 -23.35 -11.58 17.48
N ASN A 502 -22.39 -11.63 18.41
CA ASN A 502 -22.22 -10.67 19.49
C ASN A 502 -20.81 -10.08 19.42
N ASN A 503 -20.72 -8.78 19.19
CA ASN A 503 -19.48 -8.02 19.24
C ASN A 503 -19.43 -7.25 20.57
N ALA A 504 -18.41 -7.51 21.38
CA ALA A 504 -18.17 -6.83 22.64
C ALA A 504 -16.79 -6.17 22.67
N VAL A 505 -16.63 -5.21 23.57
CA VAL A 505 -15.38 -4.52 23.86
C VAL A 505 -15.01 -4.78 25.31
N ILE A 506 -13.75 -5.09 25.57
CA ILE A 506 -13.19 -5.18 26.91
C ILE A 506 -12.60 -3.80 27.23
N ASP A 507 -13.18 -3.12 28.22
CA ASP A 507 -12.70 -1.80 28.63
C ASP A 507 -11.36 -1.94 29.38
N GLU A 508 -10.38 -1.10 29.02
CA GLU A 508 -9.07 -1.06 29.68
C GLU A 508 -8.84 0.31 30.31
N PRO A 509 -8.19 0.39 31.48
CA PRO A 509 -7.83 1.66 32.12
C PRO A 509 -6.78 2.43 31.31
N VAL A 510 -6.61 3.73 31.58
CA VAL A 510 -5.68 4.62 30.86
C VAL A 510 -4.21 4.26 31.11
N GLY A 511 -3.36 4.45 30.10
CA GLY A 511 -1.90 4.25 30.17
C GLY A 511 -1.45 2.78 30.11
N ARG A 512 -0.23 2.46 30.53
CA ARG A 512 0.25 1.07 30.60
C ARG A 512 -0.47 0.28 31.72
N LEU A 513 -0.52 -1.05 31.58
CA LEU A 513 -1.11 -1.99 32.57
C LEU A 513 -0.07 -2.41 33.63
N ASP A 514 0.58 -1.43 34.25
CA ASP A 514 1.74 -1.69 35.12
C ASP A 514 1.37 -1.94 36.59
N THR A 515 0.15 -1.57 36.99
CA THR A 515 -0.33 -1.75 38.37
C THR A 515 -1.28 -2.95 38.48
N PRO A 516 -1.26 -3.70 39.61
CA PRO A 516 -2.17 -4.82 39.83
C PRO A 516 -3.65 -4.44 39.69
N GLU A 517 -4.05 -3.25 40.14
CA GLU A 517 -5.45 -2.79 40.08
C GLU A 517 -5.93 -2.65 38.63
N LYS A 518 -5.05 -2.18 37.73
CA LYS A 518 -5.35 -2.07 36.30
C LYS A 518 -5.50 -3.45 35.66
N GLN A 519 -4.68 -4.42 36.05
CA GLN A 519 -4.75 -5.79 35.55
C GLN A 519 -6.03 -6.50 36.03
N ASP A 520 -6.39 -6.31 37.30
CA ASP A 520 -7.62 -6.84 37.89
C ASP A 520 -8.87 -6.27 37.23
N SER A 521 -8.87 -4.98 36.89
CA SER A 521 -9.97 -4.35 36.13
C SER A 521 -10.19 -5.02 34.77
N VAL A 522 -9.12 -5.25 34.01
CA VAL A 522 -9.20 -5.95 32.71
C VAL A 522 -9.67 -7.39 32.88
N LEU A 523 -9.17 -8.10 33.88
CA LEU A 523 -9.59 -9.48 34.15
C LEU A 523 -11.07 -9.55 34.54
N ASN A 524 -11.56 -8.61 35.34
CA ASN A 524 -12.98 -8.52 35.69
C ASN A 524 -13.84 -8.23 34.45
N ASN A 525 -13.40 -7.36 33.55
CA ASN A 525 -14.09 -7.11 32.28
C ASN A 525 -14.11 -8.36 31.38
N ILE A 526 -13.03 -9.14 31.35
CA ILE A 526 -13.01 -10.45 30.67
C ILE A 526 -13.97 -11.44 31.33
N ARG A 527 -14.00 -11.54 32.66
CA ARG A 527 -14.94 -12.43 33.38
C ARG A 527 -16.40 -12.05 33.12
N ASN A 528 -16.69 -10.77 32.94
CA ASN A 528 -18.01 -10.24 32.63
C ASN A 528 -18.35 -10.26 31.13
N PHE A 529 -17.55 -10.95 30.29
CA PHE A 529 -17.74 -11.05 28.84
C PHE A 529 -17.65 -9.74 28.05
N GLY A 530 -17.04 -8.72 28.65
CA GLY A 530 -16.94 -7.38 28.08
C GLY A 530 -18.29 -6.67 27.96
N ARG A 531 -18.24 -5.43 27.50
CA ARG A 531 -19.41 -4.61 27.22
C ARG A 531 -19.85 -4.81 25.78
N ASN A 532 -21.06 -5.35 25.59
CA ASN A 532 -21.60 -5.57 24.26
C ASN A 532 -21.73 -4.23 23.50
N LYS A 533 -21.35 -4.23 22.22
CA LYS A 533 -21.50 -3.10 21.29
C LYS A 533 -22.56 -3.37 20.23
N ASN A 534 -22.63 -4.61 19.76
CA ASN A 534 -23.58 -5.00 18.73
C ASN A 534 -23.98 -6.46 18.93
N TYR A 535 -25.26 -6.74 18.77
CA TYR A 535 -25.79 -8.10 18.79
C TYR A 535 -26.84 -8.25 17.70
N THR A 536 -26.67 -9.27 16.86
CA THR A 536 -27.63 -9.60 15.82
C THR A 536 -27.96 -11.08 15.87
N HIS A 537 -29.20 -11.44 15.61
CA HIS A 537 -29.57 -12.84 15.38
C HIS A 537 -30.62 -13.00 14.30
N THR A 538 -30.57 -14.16 13.65
CA THR A 538 -31.56 -14.61 12.68
C THR A 538 -32.08 -15.97 13.13
N PHE A 539 -33.40 -16.09 13.15
CA PHE A 539 -34.12 -17.32 13.45
C PHE A 539 -35.00 -17.67 12.26
N THR A 540 -34.79 -18.85 11.68
CA THR A 540 -35.57 -19.37 10.57
C THR A 540 -36.21 -20.68 10.98
N ALA A 541 -37.54 -20.75 10.93
CA ALA A 541 -38.30 -21.98 11.10
C ALA A 541 -39.01 -22.32 9.79
N SER A 542 -38.69 -23.47 9.21
CA SER A 542 -39.34 -24.01 8.00
C SER A 542 -40.18 -25.22 8.36
N TYR A 543 -41.49 -25.14 8.14
CA TYR A 543 -42.44 -26.21 8.38
C TYR A 543 -43.18 -26.62 7.10
N THR A 544 -43.03 -27.88 6.71
CA THR A 544 -43.83 -28.50 5.63
C THR A 544 -45.03 -29.19 6.24
N LEU A 545 -46.23 -28.73 5.90
CA LEU A 545 -47.46 -29.30 6.46
C LEU A 545 -47.63 -30.74 5.97
N PRO A 546 -48.05 -31.68 6.84
CA PRO A 546 -48.09 -33.11 6.52
C PRO A 546 -49.32 -33.50 5.69
N PHE A 547 -49.81 -32.65 4.78
CA PHE A 547 -50.98 -32.95 3.94
C PHE A 547 -50.77 -34.18 3.05
N LYS A 548 -49.55 -34.44 2.57
CA LYS A 548 -49.15 -35.69 1.89
C LYS A 548 -49.45 -36.97 2.69
N LYS A 549 -49.56 -36.88 4.02
CA LYS A 549 -49.89 -38.02 4.89
C LYS A 549 -51.40 -38.22 5.06
N ILE A 550 -52.22 -37.26 4.62
CA ILE A 550 -53.68 -37.29 4.72
C ILE A 550 -54.22 -37.62 3.32
N PRO A 551 -54.71 -38.85 3.05
CA PRO A 551 -55.08 -39.29 1.72
C PRO A 551 -56.03 -38.39 0.91
N PRO A 552 -57.04 -37.70 1.48
CA PRO A 552 -57.84 -36.75 0.71
C PRO A 552 -57.11 -35.44 0.33
N LEU A 553 -55.96 -35.13 0.94
CA LEU A 553 -55.25 -33.85 0.83
C LEU A 553 -53.82 -33.99 0.27
N ASP A 554 -53.43 -35.16 -0.23
CA ASP A 554 -52.06 -35.43 -0.71
C ASP A 554 -51.63 -34.63 -1.96
N TRP A 555 -52.60 -34.10 -2.69
CA TRP A 555 -52.43 -33.16 -3.83
C TRP A 555 -52.02 -31.74 -3.40
N ILE A 556 -52.05 -31.46 -2.10
CA ILE A 556 -51.67 -30.16 -1.52
C ILE A 556 -50.27 -30.27 -0.92
N ASN A 557 -49.34 -29.42 -1.38
CA ASN A 557 -48.03 -29.26 -0.76
C ASN A 557 -47.90 -27.84 -0.22
N VAL A 558 -47.88 -27.69 1.11
CA VAL A 558 -47.76 -26.37 1.75
C VAL A 558 -46.49 -26.31 2.58
N LYS A 559 -45.65 -25.31 2.31
CA LYS A 559 -44.46 -24.98 3.09
C LYS A 559 -44.62 -23.59 3.69
N ALA A 560 -44.65 -23.54 5.01
CA ALA A 560 -44.59 -22.29 5.78
C ALA A 560 -43.15 -22.04 6.22
N THR A 561 -42.65 -20.81 6.04
CA THR A 561 -41.35 -20.36 6.53
C THR A 561 -41.56 -19.10 7.35
N TYR A 562 -41.00 -19.09 8.55
CA TYR A 562 -40.94 -17.92 9.42
C TYR A 562 -39.49 -17.51 9.61
N ASN A 563 -39.16 -16.28 9.22
CA ASN A 563 -37.87 -15.66 9.48
C ASN A 563 -38.07 -14.52 10.47
N ALA A 564 -37.24 -14.49 11.52
CA ALA A 564 -37.19 -13.41 12.49
C ALA A 564 -35.75 -12.92 12.61
N ASN A 565 -35.57 -11.61 12.52
CA ASN A 565 -34.30 -10.93 12.65
C ASN A 565 -34.39 -9.97 13.84
N TYR A 566 -33.33 -9.94 14.63
CA TYR A 566 -33.17 -9.02 15.74
C TYR A 566 -31.80 -8.37 15.63
N GLY A 567 -31.74 -7.07 15.86
CA GLY A 567 -30.52 -6.30 15.99
C GLY A 567 -30.60 -5.42 17.23
N TRP A 568 -29.51 -5.35 17.98
CA TRP A 568 -29.30 -4.41 19.07
C TRP A 568 -27.94 -3.76 18.88
N SER A 569 -27.90 -2.43 18.89
CA SER A 569 -26.67 -1.65 18.80
C SER A 569 -26.55 -0.71 19.99
N ALA A 570 -25.39 -0.72 20.62
CA ALA A 570 -25.07 0.20 21.70
C ALA A 570 -24.88 1.62 21.14
N ALA A 571 -25.34 2.62 21.88
CA ALA A 571 -25.02 4.01 21.59
C ALA A 571 -23.53 4.32 21.86
N ALA A 572 -23.07 5.46 21.34
CA ALA A 572 -21.72 5.94 21.62
C ALA A 572 -21.62 6.41 23.08
N LEU A 573 -20.49 6.13 23.75
CA LEU A 573 -20.30 6.45 25.18
C LEU A 573 -20.24 7.96 25.48
N ASN A 574 -20.02 8.78 24.45
CA ASN A 574 -19.90 10.23 24.58
C ASN A 574 -21.25 10.95 24.50
N VAL A 575 -22.37 10.24 24.36
CA VAL A 575 -23.70 10.83 24.26
C VAL A 575 -24.67 10.12 25.22
N ASP A 576 -24.72 10.59 26.46
CA ASP A 576 -25.54 10.01 27.53
C ASP A 576 -27.06 10.09 27.27
N SER A 577 -27.50 10.97 26.37
CA SER A 577 -28.93 11.17 26.05
C SER A 577 -29.48 10.18 25.02
N LEU A 578 -28.62 9.48 24.28
CA LEU A 578 -29.03 8.51 23.26
C LEU A 578 -29.00 7.10 23.84
N GLY A 579 -30.18 6.49 24.00
CA GLY A 579 -30.31 5.09 24.38
C GLY A 579 -29.85 4.14 23.27
N ASN A 580 -29.73 2.85 23.60
CA ASN A 580 -29.39 1.80 22.64
C ASN A 580 -30.54 1.60 21.63
N THR A 581 -30.21 1.19 20.41
CA THR A 581 -31.20 0.97 19.35
C THR A 581 -31.53 -0.51 19.18
N ILE A 582 -32.81 -0.82 18.96
CA ILE A 582 -33.30 -2.18 18.68
C ILE A 582 -33.99 -2.16 17.32
N LEU A 583 -33.69 -3.17 16.50
CA LEU A 583 -34.29 -3.42 15.20
C LEU A 583 -34.90 -4.83 15.21
N ASN A 584 -36.17 -4.92 14.82
CA ASN A 584 -36.87 -6.18 14.68
C ASN A 584 -37.40 -6.31 13.27
N GLY A 585 -37.19 -7.46 12.64
CA GLY A 585 -37.77 -7.79 11.35
C GLY A 585 -38.40 -9.17 11.40
N ASN A 586 -39.57 -9.34 10.80
CA ASN A 586 -40.17 -10.65 10.61
C ASN A 586 -40.67 -10.82 9.17
N ALA A 587 -40.58 -12.04 8.66
CA ALA A 587 -41.11 -12.42 7.37
C ALA A 587 -41.80 -13.77 7.50
N ARG A 588 -43.07 -13.82 7.09
CA ARG A 588 -43.90 -15.01 7.05
C ARG A 588 -44.17 -15.33 5.60
N GLN A 589 -43.65 -16.46 5.13
CA GLN A 589 -43.85 -16.93 3.77
C GLN A 589 -44.65 -18.23 3.79
N LEU A 590 -45.70 -18.29 2.99
CA LEU A 590 -46.50 -19.49 2.77
C LEU A 590 -46.45 -19.81 1.28
N ASN A 591 -45.83 -20.93 0.94
CA ASN A 591 -45.82 -21.45 -0.43
C ASN A 591 -46.76 -22.65 -0.50
N ALA A 592 -47.74 -22.59 -1.38
CA ALA A 592 -48.73 -23.65 -1.58
C ALA A 592 -48.70 -24.09 -3.04
N ASP A 593 -48.25 -25.32 -3.27
CA ASP A 593 -48.32 -25.97 -4.58
C ASP A 593 -49.53 -26.91 -4.59
N LEU A 594 -50.43 -26.69 -5.56
CA LEU A 594 -51.64 -27.50 -5.74
C LEU A 594 -51.48 -28.35 -7.01
N ASP A 595 -51.32 -29.66 -6.84
CA ASP A 595 -51.21 -30.61 -7.93
C ASP A 595 -52.60 -31.11 -8.34
N PHE A 596 -53.22 -30.40 -9.29
CA PHE A 596 -54.55 -30.77 -9.79
C PHE A 596 -54.55 -32.09 -10.57
N GLU A 597 -53.41 -32.56 -11.11
CA GLU A 597 -53.31 -33.87 -11.76
C GLU A 597 -53.58 -34.97 -10.72
N GLN A 598 -52.95 -34.86 -9.54
CA GLN A 598 -53.20 -35.76 -8.41
C GLN A 598 -54.63 -35.66 -7.87
N LEU A 599 -55.20 -34.45 -7.81
CA LEU A 599 -56.59 -34.25 -7.38
C LEU A 599 -57.58 -34.93 -8.35
N TYR A 600 -57.46 -34.68 -9.64
CA TYR A 600 -58.35 -35.26 -10.66
C TYR A 600 -58.23 -36.78 -10.73
N ASN A 601 -57.03 -37.31 -10.50
CA ASN A 601 -56.79 -38.76 -10.41
C ASN A 601 -57.47 -39.44 -9.22
N LYS A 602 -58.09 -38.70 -8.28
CA LYS A 602 -58.92 -39.26 -7.20
C LYS A 602 -60.35 -39.61 -7.64
N SER A 603 -60.88 -38.95 -8.66
CA SER A 603 -62.20 -39.29 -9.23
C SER A 603 -62.03 -40.37 -10.29
N GLU A 604 -62.77 -41.48 -10.21
CA GLU A 604 -62.68 -42.56 -11.19
C GLU A 604 -62.99 -42.11 -12.61
N TYR A 605 -63.88 -41.12 -12.76
CA TYR A 605 -64.23 -40.54 -14.05
C TYR A 605 -63.10 -39.68 -14.63
N LEU A 606 -62.58 -38.73 -13.85
CA LEU A 606 -61.52 -37.80 -14.30
C LEU A 606 -60.17 -38.50 -14.45
N LYS A 607 -59.89 -39.52 -13.62
CA LYS A 607 -58.71 -40.37 -13.76
C LYS A 607 -58.67 -41.06 -15.12
N LYS A 608 -59.79 -41.55 -15.64
CA LYS A 608 -59.87 -42.18 -16.97
C LYS A 608 -59.54 -41.17 -18.08
N ILE A 609 -60.01 -39.93 -17.97
CA ILE A 609 -59.74 -38.85 -18.92
C ILE A 609 -58.25 -38.46 -18.88
N ASN A 610 -57.69 -38.31 -17.68
CA ASN A 610 -56.30 -37.94 -17.46
C ASN A 610 -55.31 -39.06 -17.87
N SER A 611 -55.69 -40.33 -17.65
CA SER A 611 -54.93 -41.49 -18.14
C SER A 611 -55.04 -41.67 -19.66
N ASN A 612 -56.15 -41.27 -20.28
CA ASN A 612 -56.34 -41.35 -21.74
C ASN A 612 -55.47 -40.34 -22.50
N ALA A 613 -55.05 -39.24 -21.87
CA ALA A 613 -54.08 -38.31 -22.46
C ALA A 613 -52.64 -38.85 -22.44
N LYS A 614 -52.29 -39.70 -21.46
CA LYS A 614 -51.00 -40.43 -21.41
C LYS A 614 -51.01 -41.75 -22.22
N ASN A 615 -52.21 -42.26 -22.55
CA ASN A 615 -52.43 -43.46 -23.34
C ASN A 615 -52.98 -43.18 -24.75
N ALA A 616 -52.72 -41.99 -25.32
CA ALA A 616 -52.54 -41.98 -26.78
C ALA A 616 -51.27 -42.82 -27.02
N PRO A 617 -51.36 -44.03 -27.60
CA PRO A 617 -50.15 -44.72 -27.96
C PRO A 617 -49.41 -43.76 -28.89
N LYS A 618 -48.14 -43.50 -28.63
CA LYS A 618 -47.22 -43.13 -29.71
C LYS A 618 -47.12 -44.34 -30.64
N MET A 619 -48.20 -44.61 -31.37
CA MET A 619 -48.32 -45.74 -32.28
C MET A 619 -47.26 -45.62 -33.39
N ASP A 620 -46.74 -44.41 -33.63
CA ASP A 620 -45.64 -44.14 -34.55
C ASP A 620 -44.24 -44.48 -34.01
N ASP A 621 -43.98 -44.47 -32.70
CA ASP A 621 -42.63 -44.76 -32.16
C ASP A 621 -42.44 -46.29 -31.94
N GLU A 622 -43.47 -47.00 -31.49
CA GLU A 622 -43.41 -48.47 -31.32
C GLU A 622 -43.39 -49.20 -32.68
N LEU A 623 -44.20 -48.77 -33.66
CA LEU A 623 -44.14 -49.31 -35.03
C LEU A 623 -42.83 -48.95 -35.74
N ARG A 624 -42.19 -47.81 -35.41
CA ARG A 624 -40.86 -47.45 -35.94
C ARG A 624 -39.75 -48.31 -35.34
N GLU A 625 -39.75 -48.53 -34.03
CA GLU A 625 -38.82 -49.41 -33.32
C GLU A 625 -38.97 -50.87 -33.80
N GLU A 626 -40.20 -51.35 -33.97
CA GLU A 626 -40.47 -52.71 -34.43
C GLU A 626 -40.07 -52.91 -35.90
N LYS A 627 -40.36 -51.94 -36.79
CA LYS A 627 -39.84 -51.95 -38.17
C LYS A 627 -38.32 -51.90 -38.22
N LYS A 628 -37.66 -51.05 -37.40
CA LYS A 628 -36.19 -51.00 -37.33
C LYS A 628 -35.60 -52.34 -36.88
N ASN A 629 -36.20 -52.98 -35.88
CA ASN A 629 -35.74 -54.26 -35.37
C ASN A 629 -36.00 -55.41 -36.36
N LEU A 630 -37.10 -55.37 -37.12
CA LEU A 630 -37.36 -56.31 -38.22
C LEU A 630 -36.37 -56.14 -39.38
N ASP A 631 -36.11 -54.91 -39.81
CA ASP A 631 -35.13 -54.62 -40.86
C ASP A 631 -33.71 -55.00 -40.43
N LEU A 632 -33.33 -54.72 -39.19
CA LEU A 632 -32.03 -55.10 -38.62
C LEU A 632 -31.88 -56.63 -38.57
N ASN A 633 -32.91 -57.35 -38.12
CA ASN A 633 -32.90 -58.81 -38.07
C ASN A 633 -32.86 -59.46 -39.46
N GLN A 634 -33.57 -58.90 -40.44
CA GLN A 634 -33.48 -59.34 -41.83
C GLN A 634 -32.10 -59.06 -42.44
N ALA A 635 -31.49 -57.90 -42.15
CA ALA A 635 -30.14 -57.58 -42.57
C ALA A 635 -29.11 -58.53 -41.95
N ILE A 636 -29.23 -58.86 -40.66
CA ILE A 636 -28.37 -59.84 -39.98
C ILE A 636 -28.54 -61.24 -40.60
N LYS A 637 -29.77 -61.68 -40.90
CA LYS A 637 -30.02 -62.96 -41.59
C LYS A 637 -29.41 -62.99 -42.99
N LYS A 638 -29.57 -61.92 -43.79
CA LYS A 638 -28.92 -61.79 -45.12
C LYS A 638 -27.40 -61.82 -45.02
N LYS A 639 -26.82 -61.14 -44.02
CA LYS A 639 -25.35 -61.10 -43.78
C LYS A 639 -24.82 -62.47 -43.35
N LYS A 640 -25.53 -63.20 -42.48
CA LYS A 640 -25.21 -64.60 -42.12
C LYS A 640 -25.31 -65.53 -43.32
N LYS A 641 -26.34 -65.39 -44.17
CA LYS A 641 -26.51 -66.21 -45.39
C LYS A 641 -25.42 -65.93 -46.43
N ARG A 642 -25.02 -64.66 -46.63
CA ARG A 642 -23.86 -64.28 -47.47
C ARG A 642 -22.56 -64.84 -46.90
N ARG A 643 -22.30 -64.74 -45.58
CA ARG A 643 -21.13 -65.36 -44.94
C ARG A 643 -21.10 -66.87 -45.12
N LYS A 644 -22.23 -67.56 -44.98
CA LYS A 644 -22.33 -69.02 -45.18
C LYS A 644 -22.08 -69.40 -46.64
N ARG A 645 -22.62 -68.66 -47.61
CA ARG A 645 -22.31 -68.83 -49.04
C ARG A 645 -20.84 -68.57 -49.36
N LYS A 646 -20.25 -67.51 -48.83
CA LYS A 646 -18.83 -67.19 -49.03
C LYS A 646 -17.93 -68.26 -48.41
N LYS A 647 -18.27 -68.78 -47.24
CA LYS A 647 -17.56 -69.91 -46.60
C LYS A 647 -17.68 -71.21 -47.38
N ASN A 648 -18.85 -71.48 -47.98
CA ASN A 648 -19.02 -72.64 -48.86
C ASN A 648 -18.28 -72.46 -50.19
N GLN A 649 -18.25 -71.26 -50.77
CA GLN A 649 -17.45 -70.98 -51.98
C GLN A 649 -15.95 -71.07 -51.70
N LEU A 650 -15.47 -70.58 -50.56
CA LEU A 650 -14.07 -70.75 -50.12
C LEU A 650 -13.72 -72.23 -49.92
N ARG A 651 -14.59 -73.03 -49.30
CA ARG A 651 -14.40 -74.48 -49.19
C ARG A 651 -14.39 -75.20 -50.55
N LEU A 652 -15.22 -74.76 -51.49
CA LEU A 652 -15.25 -75.30 -52.85
C LEU A 652 -13.99 -74.88 -53.65
N GLN A 653 -13.45 -73.69 -53.40
CA GLN A 653 -12.17 -73.26 -53.97
C GLN A 653 -10.99 -74.03 -53.37
N GLU A 654 -10.94 -74.23 -52.05
CA GLU A 654 -9.93 -75.06 -51.37
C GLU A 654 -9.98 -76.53 -51.84
N GLN A 655 -11.17 -77.09 -52.10
CA GLN A 655 -11.31 -78.44 -52.66
C GLN A 655 -10.98 -78.55 -54.15
N SER A 656 -10.89 -77.43 -54.87
CA SER A 656 -10.44 -77.37 -56.28
C SER A 656 -8.96 -77.03 -56.44
N SER A 657 -8.26 -76.62 -55.37
CA SER A 657 -6.80 -76.37 -55.36
C SER A 657 -5.97 -77.56 -54.88
N ASP A 658 -6.61 -78.63 -54.39
CA ASP A 658 -5.99 -79.92 -54.02
C ASP A 658 -6.30 -81.03 -55.05
N ARG A 659 -6.45 -80.66 -56.33
CA ARG A 659 -6.51 -81.57 -57.48
C ARG A 659 -5.63 -81.11 -58.62
#